data_AF-A0A525C9Z6-F1
#
_entry.id   AF-A0A525C9Z6-F1
#
_cell.length_a   1.000
_cell.length_b   1.000
_cell.length_c   1.000
_cell.angle_alpha   90.00
_cell.angle_beta   90.00
_cell.angle_gamma   90.00
#
_symmetry.space_group_name_H-M   'P 1'
#
loop_
_entity.id
_entity.type
_entity.pdbx_description
1 polymer ?
#
loop_
_entity_poly.entity_id
_entity_poly.type
_entity_poly.pdbx_seq_one_letter_code
_entity_poly.pdbx_strand_id
1 'polypeptide(L)'
;MAIPPGTWYKIPAHYRTGGSRAVTYTPKPEDLSSKKLPKPLRELVEMIASNIHDVWAAQRISEGWTYGPERSDERKETPCLRPYGELPDSEKDYDRKTAEQTLKYILARGYTITAPGQDPESLQEAELERVRAQGAKLRSAGEFLRSYDLVERGLRKWPGDLRLRQLKALALAGSGAARRANDLMLALQYEGHHDEETLGILARTHKDLWELAQDPDEKAHHLQRSFETYRACFKVVGGYYTGINAATMGALYGADEEAARIAAKVRKQCLALLKDPQEVARGEYYLAATLGEAELVLGNPKEASRWYSRAGELGHAAKRYGDLHSTRRNARFLLLAKDLDPSDIEAALAIPPVAVFTGHIVDMADRGEPRFPEQSAQRVSQAMRKRLKGLGCGFGFAGAAAGGDILFLEALQDLDMEAHVVLPYNKEQFLGHSVSIAGSDWESRFLNIVSDLEKNNRVSYSSDWPIGSGGADAFSFANQVMYGLALLHAIHLDTELFPVALWDGKPGDGGGGTADTVAWWLEKGHTVQWISTRDPDADEVLTTPGQAGECGKQCGIMTEEVTAQMALEKFPARVMTMLFADVVGFSKLREDHIPPFIQDFLGQVADMALAWDGLEVKNTWGDALYLVFDDVARAGCFALKLVHMVNATDWNSRGLPKNLNLRVALHAGPVYSCTDPVIEQHTYTGTHVSRAARIEPITPVGQVYASQAFAALAAAKGVMDFSCEYVGQTDFAKNYGTFPIYHIRARSKAS
;
A
#
# COMPACT_ATOMS: atom_id res chain seq x y z
N MET A 1 -36.96 59.68 44.86
CA MET A 1 -36.33 59.49 46.18
C MET A 1 -34.83 59.54 45.95
N ALA A 2 -34.19 60.67 46.27
CA ALA A 2 -32.76 60.90 46.09
C ALA A 2 -32.00 60.50 47.36
N ILE A 3 -30.82 59.88 47.21
CA ILE A 3 -29.85 59.63 48.29
C ILE A 3 -28.55 60.38 47.91
N PRO A 4 -27.84 61.02 48.86
CA PRO A 4 -26.95 62.16 48.60
C PRO A 4 -25.49 61.74 48.30
N PRO A 5 -24.67 62.67 47.75
CA PRO A 5 -23.26 62.42 47.46
C PRO A 5 -22.40 62.55 48.73
N GLY A 6 -21.68 61.48 49.10
CA GLY A 6 -20.66 61.54 50.15
C GLY A 6 -20.64 60.37 51.13
N THR A 7 -20.36 59.16 50.65
CA THR A 7 -19.76 58.10 51.49
C THR A 7 -18.57 57.51 50.76
N TRP A 8 -17.41 58.06 51.09
CA TRP A 8 -16.10 57.60 50.68
C TRP A 8 -15.83 56.24 51.30
N TYR A 9 -15.71 55.18 50.49
CA TYR A 9 -14.97 53.99 50.92
C TYR A 9 -13.50 54.39 51.06
N LYS A 10 -13.01 54.42 52.30
CA LYS A 10 -11.58 54.53 52.61
C LYS A 10 -10.87 53.30 52.02
N ILE A 11 -10.09 53.50 50.96
CA ILE A 11 -9.12 52.51 50.49
C ILE A 11 -8.11 52.26 51.62
N PRO A 12 -7.88 51.00 52.04
CA PRO A 12 -6.89 50.68 53.06
C PRO A 12 -5.49 51.20 52.71
N ALA A 13 -4.76 51.70 53.70
CA ALA A 13 -3.48 52.39 53.53
C ALA A 13 -2.32 51.53 52.97
N HIS A 14 -2.53 50.25 52.64
CA HIS A 14 -1.55 49.40 51.96
C HIS A 14 -1.61 49.48 50.41
N TYR A 15 -2.55 50.24 49.84
CA TYR A 15 -2.64 50.47 48.38
C TYR A 15 -2.03 51.79 47.90
N ARG A 16 -1.26 52.49 48.74
CA ARG A 16 -0.53 53.72 48.36
C ARG A 16 0.97 53.56 48.50
N THR A 17 1.55 52.61 47.77
CA THR A 17 2.97 52.60 47.38
C THR A 17 3.11 51.81 46.08
N GLY A 18 3.97 52.31 45.18
CA GLY A 18 4.03 51.96 43.76
C GLY A 18 4.11 50.48 43.38
N GLY A 19 3.61 50.21 42.17
CA GLY A 19 3.73 48.92 41.48
C GLY A 19 2.50 48.63 40.63
N SER A 20 2.51 49.05 39.37
CA SER A 20 1.60 48.51 38.34
C SER A 20 1.83 46.99 38.25
N ARG A 21 0.97 46.20 38.91
CA ARG A 21 0.91 44.76 38.65
C ARG A 21 0.10 44.59 37.37
N ALA A 22 0.79 44.52 36.23
CA ALA A 22 0.19 44.17 34.96
C ALA A 22 -0.54 42.83 35.13
N VAL A 23 -1.87 42.83 34.95
CA VAL A 23 -2.64 41.60 34.81
C VAL A 23 -2.27 41.03 33.44
N THR A 24 -1.37 40.04 33.42
CA THR A 24 -0.98 39.39 32.17
C THR A 24 -2.12 38.49 31.70
N TYR A 25 -2.91 38.97 30.73
CA TYR A 25 -3.86 38.13 30.01
C TYR A 25 -3.09 37.26 29.00
N THR A 26 -3.22 35.94 29.13
CA THR A 26 -2.62 34.97 28.20
C THR A 26 -3.75 34.22 27.49
N PRO A 27 -4.06 34.54 26.22
CA PRO A 27 -5.09 33.84 25.47
C PRO A 27 -4.68 32.37 25.25
N LYS A 28 -5.65 31.45 25.34
CA LYS A 28 -5.47 30.01 25.09
C LYS A 28 -6.49 29.53 24.05
N PRO A 29 -6.32 29.87 22.75
CA PRO A 29 -7.18 29.36 21.70
C PRO A 29 -7.01 27.83 21.55
N GLU A 30 -8.05 27.16 21.08
CA GLU A 30 -7.97 25.74 20.73
C GLU A 30 -7.07 25.55 19.50
N ASP A 31 -6.19 24.55 19.50
CA ASP A 31 -5.32 24.27 18.36
C ASP A 31 -6.11 23.55 17.26
N LEU A 32 -6.41 24.30 16.19
CA LEU A 32 -7.15 23.83 15.03
C LEU A 32 -6.27 23.71 13.78
N SER A 33 -4.94 23.78 13.93
CA SER A 33 -3.97 23.76 12.81
C SER A 33 -4.09 22.51 11.94
N SER A 34 -4.41 21.36 12.55
CA SER A 34 -4.57 20.06 11.88
C SER A 34 -5.90 19.91 11.12
N LYS A 35 -6.89 20.79 11.35
CA LYS A 35 -8.20 20.72 10.71
C LYS A 35 -8.21 21.46 9.38
N LYS A 36 -8.54 20.74 8.29
CA LYS A 36 -8.73 21.33 6.95
C LYS A 36 -10.23 21.50 6.65
N LEU A 37 -10.63 22.68 6.17
CA LEU A 37 -12.00 22.90 5.72
C LEU A 37 -12.25 22.21 4.36
N PRO A 38 -13.34 21.43 4.23
CA PRO A 38 -13.85 20.93 2.95
C PRO A 38 -14.09 22.06 1.95
N LYS A 39 -13.98 21.76 0.65
CA LYS A 39 -14.13 22.75 -0.44
C LYS A 39 -15.41 23.60 -0.32
N PRO A 40 -16.62 23.04 -0.06
CA PRO A 40 -17.83 23.85 0.09
C PRO A 40 -17.77 24.86 1.23
N LEU A 41 -17.04 24.54 2.31
CA LEU A 41 -16.89 25.45 3.45
C LEU A 41 -15.83 26.54 3.19
N ARG A 42 -14.96 26.40 2.19
CA ARG A 42 -14.05 27.47 1.78
C ARG A 42 -14.78 28.57 1.02
N GLU A 43 -15.79 28.22 0.24
CA GLU A 43 -16.69 29.21 -0.39
C GLU A 43 -17.49 29.94 0.69
N LEU A 44 -17.94 29.21 1.73
CA LEU A 44 -18.59 29.82 2.90
C LEU A 44 -17.66 30.77 3.69
N VAL A 45 -16.34 30.52 3.74
CA VAL A 45 -15.37 31.44 4.36
C VAL A 45 -15.44 32.82 3.71
N GLU A 46 -15.46 32.90 2.36
CA GLU A 46 -15.53 34.18 1.66
C GLU A 46 -16.85 34.91 1.92
N MET A 47 -17.97 34.17 1.97
CA MET A 47 -19.27 34.75 2.30
C MET A 47 -19.32 35.32 3.73
N ILE A 48 -18.78 34.57 4.70
CA ILE A 48 -18.71 35.01 6.09
C ILE A 48 -17.75 36.20 6.22
N ALA A 49 -16.58 36.16 5.57
CA ALA A 49 -15.59 37.23 5.59
C ALA A 49 -16.18 38.54 5.02
N SER A 50 -16.87 38.47 3.88
CA SER A 50 -17.57 39.63 3.32
C SER A 50 -18.60 40.20 4.29
N ASN A 51 -19.36 39.36 4.97
CA ASN A 51 -20.35 39.82 5.95
C ASN A 51 -19.71 40.39 7.24
N ILE A 52 -18.60 39.82 7.71
CA ILE A 52 -17.82 40.37 8.83
C ILE A 52 -17.37 41.79 8.48
N HIS A 53 -16.85 41.98 7.27
CA HIS A 53 -16.46 43.29 6.77
C HIS A 53 -17.63 44.27 6.71
N ASP A 54 -18.78 43.85 6.17
CA ASP A 54 -19.97 44.70 6.09
C ASP A 54 -20.48 45.11 7.47
N VAL A 55 -20.44 44.20 8.46
CA VAL A 55 -20.80 44.50 9.86
C VAL A 55 -19.83 45.51 10.46
N TRP A 56 -18.52 45.33 10.25
CA TRP A 56 -17.51 46.29 10.69
C TRP A 56 -17.70 47.65 10.03
N ALA A 57 -17.92 47.69 8.71
CA ALA A 57 -18.10 48.91 7.94
C ALA A 57 -19.35 49.67 8.38
N ALA A 58 -20.47 48.97 8.55
CA ALA A 58 -21.71 49.55 9.07
C ALA A 58 -21.53 50.15 10.47
N GLN A 59 -20.82 49.45 11.37
CA GLN A 59 -20.49 49.98 12.69
C GLN A 59 -19.64 51.25 12.59
N ARG A 60 -18.56 51.23 11.80
CA ARG A 60 -17.67 52.39 11.65
C ARG A 60 -18.40 53.60 11.05
N ILE A 61 -19.22 53.40 10.03
CA ILE A 61 -20.06 54.47 9.46
C ILE A 61 -20.98 55.06 10.54
N SER A 62 -21.61 54.22 11.38
CA SER A 62 -22.47 54.71 12.47
C SER A 62 -21.70 55.50 13.54
N GLU A 63 -20.42 55.21 13.74
CA GLU A 63 -19.52 55.94 14.63
C GLU A 63 -18.98 57.24 14.00
N GLY A 64 -19.41 57.57 12.78
CA GLY A 64 -19.04 58.78 12.03
C GLY A 64 -17.75 58.65 11.24
N TRP A 65 -17.32 57.41 10.90
CA TRP A 65 -16.17 57.20 10.03
C TRP A 65 -16.53 57.33 8.56
N THR A 66 -15.59 57.83 7.77
CA THR A 66 -15.71 57.98 6.31
C THR A 66 -14.52 57.34 5.59
N TYR A 67 -14.65 57.15 4.28
CA TYR A 67 -13.53 56.72 3.46
C TYR A 67 -12.43 57.80 3.42
N GLY A 68 -11.17 57.37 3.50
CA GLY A 68 -10.00 58.20 3.23
C GLY A 68 -8.83 57.35 2.72
N PRO A 69 -7.88 57.93 1.97
CA PRO A 69 -6.77 57.17 1.35
C PRO A 69 -5.81 56.56 2.38
N GLU A 70 -5.76 57.12 3.59
CA GLU A 70 -4.97 56.64 4.72
C GLU A 70 -5.83 56.61 5.98
N ARG A 71 -5.48 55.73 6.93
CA ARG A 71 -6.19 55.64 8.20
C ARG A 71 -5.86 56.84 9.08
N SER A 72 -6.89 57.54 9.56
CA SER A 72 -6.77 58.63 10.54
C SER A 72 -7.87 58.52 11.59
N ASP A 73 -7.52 58.15 12.81
CA ASP A 73 -8.48 58.06 13.91
C ASP A 73 -8.99 59.46 14.33
N GLU A 74 -8.17 60.51 14.18
CA GLU A 74 -8.53 61.91 14.47
C GLU A 74 -9.60 62.44 13.51
N ARG A 75 -9.45 62.15 12.20
CA ARG A 75 -10.43 62.53 11.17
C ARG A 75 -11.55 61.49 10.99
N LYS A 76 -11.44 60.35 11.67
CA LYS A 76 -12.27 59.16 11.48
C LYS A 76 -12.32 58.69 10.03
N GLU A 77 -11.15 58.59 9.40
CA GLU A 77 -11.00 58.14 8.02
C GLU A 77 -10.32 56.77 7.95
N THR A 78 -10.74 55.91 7.02
CA THR A 78 -10.06 54.63 6.77
C THR A 78 -10.16 54.19 5.31
N PRO A 79 -9.09 53.59 4.73
CA PRO A 79 -9.11 53.10 3.35
C PRO A 79 -9.94 51.82 3.17
N CYS A 80 -10.40 51.21 4.27
CA CYS A 80 -11.15 49.96 4.24
C CYS A 80 -12.67 50.19 4.17
N LEU A 81 -13.17 51.43 4.28
CA LEU A 81 -14.62 51.73 4.11
C LEU A 81 -15.03 51.74 2.63
N ARG A 82 -15.02 50.55 2.02
CA ARG A 82 -15.44 50.26 0.64
C ARG A 82 -15.98 48.82 0.56
N PRO A 83 -16.66 48.41 -0.52
CA PRO A 83 -17.15 47.05 -0.67
C PRO A 83 -16.03 46.00 -0.51
N TYR A 84 -16.31 44.88 0.15
CA TYR A 84 -15.33 43.81 0.42
C TYR A 84 -14.57 43.37 -0.86
N GLY A 85 -15.28 43.25 -1.99
CA GLY A 85 -14.69 42.87 -3.27
C GLY A 85 -13.54 43.77 -3.74
N GLU A 86 -13.57 45.05 -3.37
CA GLU A 86 -12.60 46.09 -3.76
C GLU A 86 -11.41 46.22 -2.79
N LEU A 87 -11.40 45.44 -1.69
CA LEU A 87 -10.28 45.42 -0.76
C LEU A 87 -9.08 44.64 -1.35
N PRO A 88 -7.84 45.06 -1.05
CA PRO A 88 -6.64 44.25 -1.24
C PRO A 88 -6.73 42.95 -0.45
N ASP A 89 -6.11 41.87 -0.95
CA ASP A 89 -6.12 40.57 -0.27
C ASP A 89 -5.52 40.64 1.15
N SER A 90 -4.51 41.49 1.37
CA SER A 90 -3.92 41.70 2.69
C SER A 90 -4.92 42.21 3.73
N GLU A 91 -5.92 42.97 3.32
CA GLU A 91 -6.98 43.49 4.21
C GLU A 91 -8.07 42.46 4.44
N LYS A 92 -8.38 41.63 3.42
CA LYS A 92 -9.36 40.53 3.52
C LYS A 92 -8.90 39.39 4.43
N ASP A 93 -7.59 39.20 4.55
CA ASP A 93 -7.01 38.07 5.29
C ASP A 93 -7.41 38.03 6.77
N TYR A 94 -7.67 39.18 7.40
CA TYR A 94 -8.14 39.23 8.78
C TYR A 94 -9.54 38.60 8.92
N ASP A 95 -10.46 38.97 8.02
CA ASP A 95 -11.83 38.47 8.03
C ASP A 95 -11.88 37.00 7.61
N ARG A 96 -11.08 36.60 6.60
CA ARG A 96 -10.92 35.20 6.19
C ARG A 96 -10.42 34.33 7.33
N LYS A 97 -9.38 34.75 8.05
CA LYS A 97 -8.84 34.00 9.21
C LYS A 97 -9.89 33.86 10.30
N THR A 98 -10.65 34.91 10.58
CA THR A 98 -11.72 34.88 11.59
C THR A 98 -12.83 33.90 11.19
N ALA A 99 -13.29 33.96 9.94
CA ALA A 99 -14.27 33.04 9.38
C ALA A 99 -13.77 31.58 9.39
N GLU A 100 -12.53 31.35 8.94
CA GLU A 100 -11.92 30.03 8.87
C GLU A 100 -11.78 29.40 10.28
N GLN A 101 -11.27 30.15 11.26
CA GLN A 101 -11.14 29.66 12.63
C GLN A 101 -12.50 29.32 13.25
N THR A 102 -13.52 30.15 12.98
CA THR A 102 -14.88 29.90 13.47
C THR A 102 -15.46 28.60 12.91
N LEU A 103 -15.34 28.38 11.60
CA LEU A 103 -15.82 27.15 10.96
C LEU A 103 -15.04 25.92 11.43
N LYS A 104 -13.71 26.01 11.56
CA LYS A 104 -12.90 24.90 12.08
C LYS A 104 -13.30 24.53 13.50
N TYR A 105 -13.60 25.52 14.33
CA TYR A 105 -14.04 25.28 15.71
C TYR A 105 -15.40 24.57 15.75
N ILE A 106 -16.36 25.00 14.93
CA ILE A 106 -17.68 24.33 14.82
C ILE A 106 -17.51 22.85 14.43
N LEU A 107 -16.68 22.56 13.42
CA LEU A 107 -16.39 21.18 13.01
C LEU A 107 -15.66 20.39 14.10
N ALA A 108 -14.75 21.02 14.85
CA ALA A 108 -14.05 20.38 15.96
C ALA A 108 -15.00 19.96 17.10
N ARG A 109 -16.15 20.64 17.24
CA ARG A 109 -17.22 20.28 18.19
C ARG A 109 -18.20 19.23 17.66
N GLY A 110 -17.94 18.66 16.48
CA GLY A 110 -18.73 17.56 15.92
C GLY A 110 -20.01 17.99 15.21
N TYR A 111 -20.20 19.30 14.96
CA TYR A 111 -21.32 19.79 14.16
C TYR A 111 -21.03 19.61 12.67
N THR A 112 -22.08 19.34 11.89
CA THR A 112 -22.05 19.32 10.43
C THR A 112 -22.74 20.57 9.90
N ILE A 113 -22.11 21.25 8.95
CA ILE A 113 -22.69 22.39 8.24
C ILE A 113 -23.08 21.93 6.84
N THR A 114 -24.38 21.93 6.54
CA THR A 114 -24.91 21.62 5.21
C THR A 114 -25.62 22.84 4.63
N ALA A 115 -25.52 23.01 3.31
CA ALA A 115 -26.32 24.02 2.63
C ALA A 115 -27.80 23.63 2.67
N PRO A 116 -28.74 24.60 2.75
CA PRO A 116 -30.17 24.32 2.67
C PRO A 116 -30.49 23.51 1.40
N GLY A 117 -31.20 22.38 1.55
CA GLY A 117 -31.55 21.48 0.44
C GLY A 117 -30.63 20.27 0.24
N GLN A 118 -29.54 20.13 1.02
CA GLN A 118 -28.75 18.90 1.08
C GLN A 118 -29.13 18.10 2.33
N ASP A 119 -29.89 17.02 2.14
CA ASP A 119 -30.21 16.07 3.21
C ASP A 119 -28.94 15.27 3.61
N PRO A 120 -28.52 15.27 4.90
CA PRO A 120 -27.40 14.48 5.38
C PRO A 120 -27.44 13.00 4.98
N GLU A 121 -28.62 12.38 4.89
CA GLU A 121 -28.77 10.99 4.46
C GLU A 121 -28.36 10.83 2.98
N SER A 122 -28.78 11.74 2.12
CA SER A 122 -28.41 11.74 0.69
C SER A 122 -26.90 11.90 0.46
N LEU A 123 -26.21 12.66 1.32
CA LEU A 123 -24.75 12.82 1.26
C LEU A 123 -24.03 11.54 1.68
N GLN A 124 -24.54 10.83 2.69
CA GLN A 124 -23.98 9.54 3.11
C GLN A 124 -24.18 8.46 2.04
N GLU A 125 -25.37 8.40 1.42
CA GLU A 125 -25.63 7.44 0.34
C GLU A 125 -24.75 7.72 -0.89
N ALA A 126 -24.59 9.00 -1.27
CA ALA A 126 -23.69 9.38 -2.36
C ALA A 126 -22.21 9.03 -2.05
N GLU A 127 -21.80 9.13 -0.79
CA GLU A 127 -20.46 8.72 -0.35
C GLU A 127 -20.30 7.20 -0.39
N LEU A 128 -21.27 6.45 0.12
CA LEU A 128 -21.29 4.98 0.08
C LEU A 128 -21.20 4.47 -1.37
N GLU A 129 -21.98 5.05 -2.28
CA GLU A 129 -21.98 4.67 -3.68
C GLU A 129 -20.65 5.00 -4.36
N ARG A 130 -20.00 6.13 -4.01
CA ARG A 130 -18.63 6.43 -4.45
C ARG A 130 -17.62 5.39 -3.96
N VAL A 131 -17.72 4.96 -2.70
CA VAL A 131 -16.80 3.94 -2.14
C VAL A 131 -17.01 2.60 -2.83
N ARG A 132 -18.25 2.17 -3.07
CA ARG A 132 -18.56 0.94 -3.83
C ARG A 132 -18.03 1.01 -5.25
N ALA A 133 -18.32 2.10 -5.97
CA ALA A 133 -17.90 2.28 -7.36
C ALA A 133 -16.36 2.34 -7.49
N GLN A 134 -15.68 3.08 -6.60
CA GLN A 134 -14.23 3.17 -6.61
C GLN A 134 -13.57 1.85 -6.17
N GLY A 135 -14.13 1.14 -5.19
CA GLY A 135 -13.66 -0.18 -4.78
C GLY A 135 -13.76 -1.20 -5.92
N ALA A 136 -14.88 -1.20 -6.64
CA ALA A 136 -15.08 -2.03 -7.84
C ALA A 136 -14.11 -1.67 -8.97
N LYS A 137 -13.89 -0.37 -9.22
CA LYS A 137 -12.94 0.13 -10.23
C LYS A 137 -11.50 -0.32 -9.91
N LEU A 138 -11.03 -0.13 -8.69
CA LEU A 138 -9.69 -0.55 -8.25
C LEU A 138 -9.52 -2.07 -8.42
N ARG A 139 -10.52 -2.86 -8.03
CA ARG A 139 -10.51 -4.32 -8.22
C ARG A 139 -10.42 -4.69 -9.71
N SER A 140 -11.22 -4.05 -10.57
CA SER A 140 -11.20 -4.28 -12.01
C SER A 140 -9.83 -3.96 -12.62
N ALA A 141 -9.17 -2.91 -12.13
CA ALA A 141 -7.82 -2.52 -12.55
C ALA A 141 -6.71 -3.47 -12.07
N GLY A 142 -7.01 -4.40 -11.15
CA GLY A 142 -6.01 -5.27 -10.52
C GLY A 142 -5.35 -4.67 -9.28
N GLU A 143 -5.80 -3.50 -8.82
CA GLU A 143 -5.31 -2.84 -7.60
C GLU A 143 -6.00 -3.41 -6.35
N PHE A 144 -5.88 -4.73 -6.14
CA PHE A 144 -6.62 -5.47 -5.11
C PHE A 144 -6.36 -4.96 -3.70
N LEU A 145 -5.11 -4.63 -3.36
CA LEU A 145 -4.75 -4.16 -2.01
C LEU A 145 -5.39 -2.80 -1.71
N ARG A 146 -5.40 -1.88 -2.70
CA ARG A 146 -6.06 -0.58 -2.56
C ARG A 146 -7.58 -0.69 -2.52
N SER A 147 -8.15 -1.61 -3.31
CA SER A 147 -9.58 -1.93 -3.26
C SER A 147 -9.95 -2.41 -1.86
N TYR A 148 -9.17 -3.34 -1.30
CA TYR A 148 -9.35 -3.84 0.06
C TYR A 148 -9.28 -2.71 1.09
N ASP A 149 -8.25 -1.86 1.06
CA ASP A 149 -8.08 -0.78 2.04
C ASP A 149 -9.21 0.26 1.97
N LEU A 150 -9.66 0.61 0.77
CA LEU A 150 -10.78 1.53 0.57
C LEU A 150 -12.08 0.93 1.13
N VAL A 151 -12.36 -0.33 0.78
CA VAL A 151 -13.57 -1.04 1.20
C VAL A 151 -13.56 -1.28 2.71
N GLU A 152 -12.42 -1.62 3.31
CA GLU A 152 -12.28 -1.82 4.75
C GLU A 152 -12.56 -0.53 5.52
N ARG A 153 -12.05 0.61 5.04
CA ARG A 153 -12.40 1.92 5.61
C ARG A 153 -13.89 2.22 5.45
N GLY A 154 -14.47 1.88 4.30
CA GLY A 154 -15.92 1.96 4.09
C GLY A 154 -16.71 1.15 5.10
N LEU A 155 -16.32 -0.10 5.34
CA LEU A 155 -16.97 -1.01 6.30
C LEU A 155 -16.85 -0.55 7.75
N ARG A 156 -15.84 0.23 8.12
CA ARG A 156 -15.80 0.89 9.45
C ARG A 156 -16.96 1.86 9.64
N LYS A 157 -17.45 2.49 8.55
CA LYS A 157 -18.58 3.43 8.56
C LYS A 157 -19.91 2.75 8.28
N TRP A 158 -19.93 1.77 7.37
CA TRP A 158 -21.12 1.01 6.99
C TRP A 158 -20.88 -0.51 7.15
N PRO A 159 -20.79 -1.02 8.40
CA PRO A 159 -20.42 -2.41 8.66
C PRO A 159 -21.45 -3.42 8.14
N GLY A 160 -22.71 -3.01 7.99
CA GLY A 160 -23.82 -3.82 7.46
C GLY A 160 -23.91 -3.87 5.94
N ASP A 161 -23.09 -3.11 5.21
CA ASP A 161 -23.27 -3.01 3.76
C ASP A 161 -22.88 -4.28 3.01
N LEU A 162 -23.85 -4.96 2.41
CA LEU A 162 -23.63 -6.21 1.68
C LEU A 162 -22.63 -6.04 0.54
N ARG A 163 -22.75 -4.96 -0.24
CA ARG A 163 -21.90 -4.76 -1.42
C ARG A 163 -20.45 -4.51 -1.05
N LEU A 164 -20.18 -3.72 0.00
CA LEU A 164 -18.83 -3.55 0.52
C LEU A 164 -18.26 -4.88 1.04
N ARG A 165 -19.03 -5.71 1.74
CA ARG A 165 -18.56 -7.04 2.18
C ARG A 165 -18.23 -7.97 1.01
N GLN A 166 -19.06 -7.98 -0.04
CA GLN A 166 -18.79 -8.70 -1.29
C GLN A 166 -17.51 -8.19 -1.99
N LEU A 167 -17.33 -6.87 -2.07
CA LEU A 167 -16.12 -6.26 -2.64
C LEU A 167 -14.87 -6.60 -1.83
N LYS A 168 -14.97 -6.68 -0.49
CA LYS A 168 -13.89 -7.15 0.39
C LYS A 168 -13.50 -8.58 0.06
N ALA A 169 -14.48 -9.48 -0.08
CA ALA A 169 -14.22 -10.87 -0.46
C ALA A 169 -13.55 -10.97 -1.84
N LEU A 170 -14.01 -10.19 -2.82
CA LEU A 170 -13.41 -10.13 -4.14
C LEU A 170 -11.96 -9.59 -4.12
N ALA A 171 -11.67 -8.57 -3.30
CA ALA A 171 -10.32 -8.03 -3.15
C ALA A 171 -9.38 -9.03 -2.43
N LEU A 172 -9.89 -9.76 -1.44
CA LEU A 172 -9.16 -10.85 -0.78
C LEU A 172 -8.84 -11.98 -1.76
N ALA A 173 -9.84 -12.43 -2.53
CA ALA A 173 -9.65 -13.48 -3.54
C ALA A 173 -8.63 -13.05 -4.61
N GLY A 174 -8.73 -11.83 -5.13
CA GLY A 174 -7.79 -11.28 -6.12
C GLY A 174 -6.35 -11.11 -5.61
N SER A 175 -6.15 -10.90 -4.32
CA SER A 175 -4.82 -10.83 -3.68
C SER A 175 -4.29 -12.19 -3.20
N GLY A 176 -4.97 -13.29 -3.56
CA GLY A 176 -4.54 -14.65 -3.22
C GLY A 176 -4.97 -15.15 -1.84
N ALA A 177 -5.69 -14.36 -1.04
CA ALA A 177 -6.21 -14.74 0.27
C ALA A 177 -7.54 -15.54 0.17
N ALA A 178 -7.54 -16.60 -0.66
CA ALA A 178 -8.74 -17.35 -1.05
C ALA A 178 -9.54 -17.91 0.14
N ARG A 179 -8.84 -18.43 1.16
CA ARG A 179 -9.50 -19.00 2.36
C ARG A 179 -10.26 -17.93 3.15
N ARG A 180 -9.65 -16.75 3.37
CA ARG A 180 -10.31 -15.63 4.06
C ARG A 180 -11.50 -15.10 3.28
N ALA A 181 -11.39 -15.05 1.95
CA ALA A 181 -12.50 -14.69 1.09
C ALA A 181 -13.64 -15.71 1.21
N ASN A 182 -13.32 -17.02 1.19
CA ASN A 182 -14.31 -18.09 1.35
C ASN A 182 -15.02 -18.02 2.71
N ASP A 183 -14.27 -17.88 3.81
CA ASP A 183 -14.83 -17.76 5.16
C ASP A 183 -15.82 -16.61 5.27
N LEU A 184 -15.48 -15.44 4.70
CA LEU A 184 -16.37 -14.27 4.66
C LEU A 184 -17.64 -14.55 3.84
N MET A 185 -17.53 -15.23 2.70
CA MET A 185 -18.68 -15.55 1.86
C MET A 185 -19.58 -16.63 2.47
N LEU A 186 -18.99 -17.61 3.16
CA LEU A 186 -19.74 -18.59 3.94
C LEU A 186 -20.54 -17.89 5.04
N ALA A 187 -19.93 -16.95 5.78
CA ALA A 187 -20.63 -16.16 6.78
C ALA A 187 -21.84 -15.40 6.20
N LEU A 188 -21.67 -14.74 5.04
CA LEU A 188 -22.78 -14.07 4.35
C LEU A 188 -23.89 -15.05 3.93
N GLN A 189 -23.51 -16.25 3.45
CA GLN A 189 -24.48 -17.29 3.13
C GLN A 189 -25.25 -17.76 4.37
N TYR A 190 -24.58 -17.94 5.51
CA TYR A 190 -25.20 -18.29 6.79
C TYR A 190 -26.12 -17.18 7.32
N GLU A 191 -25.80 -15.91 7.04
CA GLU A 191 -26.64 -14.75 7.33
C GLU A 191 -27.90 -14.67 6.43
N GLY A 192 -28.04 -15.57 5.45
CA GLY A 192 -29.22 -15.68 4.57
C GLY A 192 -29.08 -14.94 3.23
N HIS A 193 -27.88 -14.48 2.88
CA HIS A 193 -27.63 -13.86 1.58
C HIS A 193 -27.43 -14.95 0.51
N HIS A 194 -28.43 -15.08 -0.38
CA HIS A 194 -28.48 -16.08 -1.44
C HIS A 194 -28.68 -15.47 -2.84
N ASP A 195 -28.38 -14.18 -3.00
CA ASP A 195 -28.39 -13.50 -4.30
C ASP A 195 -27.28 -14.01 -5.23
N GLU A 196 -27.43 -13.73 -6.53
CA GLU A 196 -26.50 -14.22 -7.56
C GLU A 196 -25.05 -13.81 -7.32
N GLU A 197 -24.84 -12.56 -6.88
CA GLU A 197 -23.50 -12.02 -6.62
C GLU A 197 -22.86 -12.74 -5.43
N THR A 198 -23.58 -12.88 -4.31
CA THR A 198 -23.08 -13.60 -3.13
C THR A 198 -22.72 -15.05 -3.44
N LEU A 199 -23.62 -15.81 -4.07
CA LEU A 199 -23.36 -17.21 -4.38
C LEU A 199 -22.29 -17.37 -5.46
N GLY A 200 -22.24 -16.46 -6.44
CA GLY A 200 -21.22 -16.45 -7.48
C GLY A 200 -19.82 -16.19 -6.93
N ILE A 201 -19.67 -15.27 -5.96
CA ILE A 201 -18.39 -15.02 -5.28
C ILE A 201 -18.03 -16.21 -4.38
N LEU A 202 -18.97 -16.81 -3.65
CA LEU A 202 -18.70 -18.02 -2.86
C LEU A 202 -18.17 -19.15 -3.75
N ALA A 203 -18.84 -19.42 -4.87
CA ALA A 203 -18.41 -20.44 -5.83
C ALA A 203 -17.02 -20.12 -6.43
N ARG A 204 -16.71 -18.84 -6.69
CA ARG A 204 -15.38 -18.38 -7.09
C ARG A 204 -14.33 -18.71 -6.04
N THR A 205 -14.60 -18.44 -4.77
CA THR A 205 -13.61 -18.71 -3.70
C THR A 205 -13.33 -20.20 -3.53
N HIS A 206 -14.31 -21.08 -3.78
CA HIS A 206 -14.07 -22.53 -3.86
C HIS A 206 -13.22 -22.89 -5.09
N LYS A 207 -13.41 -22.24 -6.23
CA LYS A 207 -12.54 -22.42 -7.41
C LYS A 207 -11.10 -22.00 -7.10
N ASP A 208 -10.90 -20.89 -6.39
CA ASP A 208 -9.57 -20.44 -5.96
C ASP A 208 -8.91 -21.44 -5.00
N LEU A 209 -9.68 -21.97 -4.04
CA LEU A 209 -9.20 -23.02 -3.13
C LEU A 209 -8.88 -24.34 -3.85
N TRP A 210 -9.65 -24.71 -4.88
CA TRP A 210 -9.39 -25.89 -5.72
C TRP A 210 -8.03 -25.80 -6.44
N GLU A 211 -7.68 -24.62 -6.95
CA GLU A 211 -6.39 -24.42 -7.62
C GLU A 211 -5.22 -24.49 -6.63
N LEU A 212 -5.40 -23.94 -5.43
CA LEU A 212 -4.38 -23.94 -4.38
C LEU A 212 -4.22 -25.32 -3.70
N ALA A 213 -5.28 -26.12 -3.66
CA ALA A 213 -5.30 -27.41 -3.01
C ALA A 213 -4.29 -28.38 -3.63
N GLN A 214 -3.43 -28.93 -2.77
CA GLN A 214 -2.47 -29.98 -3.12
C GLN A 214 -3.04 -31.37 -2.82
N ASP A 215 -3.86 -31.49 -1.77
CA ASP A 215 -4.52 -32.72 -1.39
C ASP A 215 -5.62 -33.08 -2.40
N PRO A 216 -5.63 -34.30 -2.97
CA PRO A 216 -6.63 -34.72 -3.96
C PRO A 216 -8.08 -34.66 -3.46
N ASP A 217 -8.34 -34.96 -2.19
CA ASP A 217 -9.69 -34.94 -1.61
C ASP A 217 -10.15 -33.50 -1.38
N GLU A 218 -9.28 -32.61 -0.89
CA GLU A 218 -9.57 -31.17 -0.79
C GLU A 218 -9.83 -30.57 -2.18
N LYS A 219 -9.05 -31.00 -3.18
CA LYS A 219 -9.22 -30.59 -4.57
C LYS A 219 -10.57 -31.04 -5.13
N ALA A 220 -10.92 -32.32 -4.98
CA ALA A 220 -12.22 -32.85 -5.41
C ALA A 220 -13.39 -32.14 -4.71
N HIS A 221 -13.27 -31.92 -3.40
CA HIS A 221 -14.28 -31.21 -2.60
C HIS A 221 -14.53 -29.79 -3.14
N HIS A 222 -13.49 -29.00 -3.32
CA HIS A 222 -13.63 -27.61 -3.75
C HIS A 222 -14.08 -27.47 -5.21
N LEU A 223 -13.64 -28.37 -6.09
CA LEU A 223 -14.13 -28.44 -7.47
C LEU A 223 -15.64 -28.70 -7.51
N GLN A 224 -16.10 -29.72 -6.78
CA GLN A 224 -17.51 -30.08 -6.68
C GLN A 224 -18.34 -28.92 -6.11
N ARG A 225 -17.89 -28.32 -4.99
CA ARG A 225 -18.59 -27.20 -4.35
C ARG A 225 -18.73 -26.00 -5.27
N SER A 226 -17.68 -25.66 -6.03
CA SER A 226 -17.71 -24.57 -6.99
C SER A 226 -18.75 -24.84 -8.10
N PHE A 227 -18.69 -26.04 -8.72
CA PHE A 227 -19.63 -26.44 -9.77
C PHE A 227 -21.09 -26.43 -9.29
N GLU A 228 -21.38 -27.09 -8.17
CA GLU A 228 -22.74 -27.22 -7.65
C GLU A 228 -23.34 -25.86 -7.29
N THR A 229 -22.55 -24.98 -6.68
CA THR A 229 -23.01 -23.64 -6.27
C THR A 229 -23.33 -22.78 -7.47
N TYR A 230 -22.45 -22.72 -8.48
CA TYR A 230 -22.73 -22.00 -9.73
C TYR A 230 -23.94 -22.58 -10.46
N ARG A 231 -24.02 -23.91 -10.58
CA ARG A 231 -25.13 -24.60 -11.24
C ARG A 231 -26.47 -24.33 -10.57
N ALA A 232 -26.52 -24.42 -9.24
CA ALA A 232 -27.73 -24.15 -8.47
C ALA A 232 -28.20 -22.70 -8.64
N CYS A 233 -27.27 -21.75 -8.56
CA CYS A 233 -27.56 -20.34 -8.75
C CYS A 233 -28.07 -20.05 -10.18
N PHE A 234 -27.40 -20.57 -11.21
CA PHE A 234 -27.82 -20.42 -12.60
C PHE A 234 -29.21 -21.01 -12.87
N LYS A 235 -29.55 -22.13 -12.23
CA LYS A 235 -30.86 -22.76 -12.38
C LYS A 235 -32.00 -21.85 -11.89
N VAL A 236 -31.75 -21.04 -10.85
CA VAL A 236 -32.75 -20.15 -10.24
C VAL A 236 -32.77 -18.79 -10.95
N VAL A 237 -31.61 -18.15 -11.11
CA VAL A 237 -31.50 -16.77 -11.59
C VAL A 237 -31.42 -16.70 -13.11
N GLY A 238 -30.71 -17.64 -13.74
CA GLY A 238 -30.51 -17.65 -15.19
C GLY A 238 -29.54 -16.60 -15.72
N GLY A 239 -28.70 -16.01 -14.85
CA GLY A 239 -27.69 -15.03 -15.26
C GLY A 239 -26.52 -15.68 -16.03
N TYR A 240 -26.01 -14.98 -17.04
CA TYR A 240 -24.93 -15.52 -17.88
C TYR A 240 -23.62 -15.71 -17.09
N TYR A 241 -23.36 -14.88 -16.08
CA TYR A 241 -22.16 -14.94 -15.23
C TYR A 241 -22.09 -16.26 -14.44
N THR A 242 -23.14 -16.61 -13.69
CA THR A 242 -23.17 -17.88 -12.96
C THR A 242 -23.31 -19.07 -13.89
N GLY A 243 -24.01 -18.90 -15.02
CA GLY A 243 -24.13 -19.91 -16.05
C GLY A 243 -22.81 -20.32 -16.69
N ILE A 244 -21.99 -19.36 -17.14
CA ILE A 244 -20.73 -19.70 -17.80
C ILE A 244 -19.75 -20.36 -16.84
N ASN A 245 -19.66 -19.86 -15.61
CA ASN A 245 -18.81 -20.49 -14.60
C ASN A 245 -19.33 -21.88 -14.22
N ALA A 246 -20.65 -22.12 -14.18
CA ALA A 246 -21.20 -23.47 -14.01
C ALA A 246 -20.78 -24.40 -15.16
N ALA A 247 -20.79 -23.91 -16.40
CA ALA A 247 -20.35 -24.70 -17.56
C ALA A 247 -18.85 -25.03 -17.48
N THR A 248 -18.02 -24.04 -17.16
CA THR A 248 -16.56 -24.21 -17.03
C THR A 248 -16.21 -25.18 -15.91
N MET A 249 -16.75 -24.97 -14.71
CA MET A 249 -16.50 -25.89 -13.59
C MET A 249 -17.10 -27.27 -13.85
N GLY A 250 -18.22 -27.36 -14.58
CA GLY A 250 -18.81 -28.62 -15.01
C GLY A 250 -17.93 -29.40 -15.97
N ALA A 251 -17.32 -28.74 -16.95
CA ALA A 251 -16.36 -29.37 -17.85
C ALA A 251 -15.13 -29.88 -17.09
N LEU A 252 -14.60 -29.10 -16.14
CA LEU A 252 -13.48 -29.51 -15.29
C LEU A 252 -13.84 -30.66 -14.34
N TYR A 253 -15.09 -30.72 -13.88
CA TYR A 253 -15.62 -31.79 -13.03
C TYR A 253 -15.95 -33.08 -13.81
N GLY A 254 -15.95 -33.05 -15.15
CA GLY A 254 -16.31 -34.20 -16.01
C GLY A 254 -17.81 -34.32 -16.31
N ALA A 255 -18.59 -33.25 -16.09
CA ALA A 255 -20.01 -33.18 -16.44
C ALA A 255 -20.23 -32.56 -17.84
N ASP A 256 -19.53 -33.11 -18.86
CA ASP A 256 -19.40 -32.49 -20.19
C ASP A 256 -20.72 -32.19 -20.89
N GLU A 257 -21.69 -33.11 -20.86
CA GLU A 257 -23.00 -32.89 -21.50
C GLU A 257 -23.78 -31.75 -20.84
N GLU A 258 -23.75 -31.68 -19.51
CA GLU A 258 -24.39 -30.60 -18.75
C GLU A 258 -23.67 -29.27 -19.00
N ALA A 259 -22.34 -29.27 -18.99
CA ALA A 259 -21.53 -28.11 -19.30
C ALA A 259 -21.83 -27.54 -20.69
N ALA A 260 -21.84 -28.39 -21.73
CA ALA A 260 -22.15 -27.99 -23.10
C ALA A 260 -23.57 -27.41 -23.23
N ARG A 261 -24.56 -28.03 -22.57
CA ARG A 261 -25.94 -27.52 -22.56
C ARG A 261 -26.05 -26.14 -21.90
N ILE A 262 -25.37 -25.93 -20.78
CA ILE A 262 -25.34 -24.63 -20.09
C ILE A 262 -24.63 -23.59 -20.96
N ALA A 263 -23.44 -23.91 -21.50
CA ALA A 263 -22.68 -23.03 -22.37
C ALA A 263 -23.46 -22.60 -23.62
N ALA A 264 -24.17 -23.52 -24.28
CA ALA A 264 -25.01 -23.20 -25.44
C ALA A 264 -26.14 -22.22 -25.08
N LYS A 265 -26.76 -22.38 -23.91
CA LYS A 265 -27.81 -21.45 -23.43
C LYS A 265 -27.23 -20.07 -23.13
N VAL A 266 -26.10 -20.01 -22.43
CA VAL A 266 -25.40 -18.76 -22.09
C VAL A 266 -24.94 -18.03 -23.36
N ARG A 267 -24.34 -18.75 -24.31
CA ARG A 267 -23.96 -18.21 -25.62
C ARG A 267 -25.13 -17.53 -26.33
N LYS A 268 -26.28 -18.21 -26.40
CA LYS A 268 -27.51 -17.65 -27.01
C LYS A 268 -27.96 -16.37 -26.29
N GLN A 269 -27.88 -16.33 -24.96
CA GLN A 269 -28.21 -15.17 -24.15
C GLN A 269 -27.26 -14.00 -24.43
N CYS A 270 -25.94 -14.21 -24.39
CA CYS A 270 -24.96 -13.16 -24.65
C CYS A 270 -25.05 -12.60 -26.08
N LEU A 271 -25.26 -13.45 -27.09
CA LEU A 271 -25.46 -13.01 -28.47
C LEU A 271 -26.75 -12.18 -28.65
N ALA A 272 -27.77 -12.41 -27.83
CA ALA A 272 -28.97 -11.58 -27.84
C ALA A 272 -28.71 -10.22 -27.17
N LEU A 273 -27.99 -10.19 -26.05
CA LEU A 273 -27.62 -8.96 -25.35
C LEU A 273 -26.70 -8.05 -26.19
N LEU A 274 -25.80 -8.63 -26.99
CA LEU A 274 -24.94 -7.87 -27.91
C LEU A 274 -25.71 -7.12 -29.02
N LYS A 275 -26.99 -7.43 -29.24
CA LYS A 275 -27.84 -6.69 -30.19
C LYS A 275 -28.45 -5.44 -29.59
N ASP A 276 -28.42 -5.28 -28.27
CA ASP A 276 -28.94 -4.12 -27.57
C ASP A 276 -27.80 -3.14 -27.24
N PRO A 277 -27.78 -1.93 -27.85
CA PRO A 277 -26.75 -0.93 -27.57
C PRO A 277 -26.63 -0.54 -26.09
N GLN A 278 -27.71 -0.62 -25.31
CA GLN A 278 -27.68 -0.29 -23.88
C GLN A 278 -26.92 -1.36 -23.09
N GLU A 279 -27.11 -2.64 -23.42
CA GLU A 279 -26.40 -3.75 -22.78
C GLU A 279 -24.92 -3.79 -23.18
N VAL A 280 -24.62 -3.48 -24.44
CA VAL A 280 -23.24 -3.30 -24.91
C VAL A 280 -22.55 -2.20 -24.10
N ALA A 281 -23.19 -1.04 -23.92
CA ALA A 281 -22.65 0.05 -23.11
C ALA A 281 -22.47 -0.32 -21.62
N ARG A 282 -23.32 -1.21 -21.09
CA ARG A 282 -23.21 -1.70 -19.70
C ARG A 282 -22.04 -2.64 -19.48
N GLY A 283 -21.64 -3.43 -20.48
CA GLY A 283 -20.64 -4.48 -20.23
C GLY A 283 -20.21 -5.34 -21.41
N GLU A 284 -19.92 -4.75 -22.58
CA GLU A 284 -19.44 -5.50 -23.76
C GLU A 284 -18.27 -6.44 -23.45
N TYR A 285 -17.31 -5.99 -22.61
CA TYR A 285 -16.17 -6.80 -22.18
C TYR A 285 -16.60 -8.14 -21.59
N TYR A 286 -17.57 -8.14 -20.66
CA TYR A 286 -18.01 -9.35 -19.99
C TYR A 286 -18.79 -10.27 -20.93
N LEU A 287 -19.54 -9.71 -21.88
CA LEU A 287 -20.23 -10.48 -22.92
C LEU A 287 -19.21 -11.18 -23.83
N ALA A 288 -18.17 -10.48 -24.28
CA ALA A 288 -17.10 -11.05 -25.11
C ALA A 288 -16.33 -12.14 -24.37
N ALA A 289 -15.90 -11.90 -23.13
CA ALA A 289 -15.20 -12.88 -22.30
C ALA A 289 -16.06 -14.14 -22.07
N THR A 290 -17.35 -13.96 -21.76
CA THR A 290 -18.32 -15.05 -21.56
C THR A 290 -18.52 -15.87 -22.84
N LEU A 291 -18.58 -15.21 -24.01
CA LEU A 291 -18.70 -15.89 -25.30
C LEU A 291 -17.45 -16.69 -25.64
N GLY A 292 -16.25 -16.14 -25.40
CA GLY A 292 -14.99 -16.86 -25.58
C GLY A 292 -14.94 -18.14 -24.75
N GLU A 293 -15.33 -18.03 -23.48
CA GLU A 293 -15.39 -19.18 -22.55
C GLU A 293 -16.44 -20.21 -22.99
N ALA A 294 -17.61 -19.75 -23.44
CA ALA A 294 -18.68 -20.64 -23.91
C ALA A 294 -18.26 -21.41 -25.17
N GLU A 295 -17.58 -20.77 -26.12
CA GLU A 295 -17.08 -21.42 -27.33
C GLU A 295 -15.96 -22.43 -27.01
N LEU A 296 -15.10 -22.18 -26.00
CA LEU A 296 -14.14 -23.19 -25.53
C LEU A 296 -14.84 -24.42 -24.95
N VAL A 297 -15.84 -24.22 -24.08
CA VAL A 297 -16.61 -25.35 -23.51
C VAL A 297 -17.26 -26.18 -24.62
N LEU A 298 -17.80 -25.51 -25.65
CA LEU A 298 -18.45 -26.14 -26.80
C LEU A 298 -17.49 -26.75 -27.83
N GLY A 299 -16.17 -26.62 -27.65
CA GLY A 299 -15.17 -27.20 -28.55
C GLY A 299 -14.89 -26.40 -29.83
N ASN A 300 -15.10 -25.08 -29.80
CA ASN A 300 -14.91 -24.16 -30.93
C ASN A 300 -13.74 -23.19 -30.71
N PRO A 301 -12.47 -23.65 -30.68
CA PRO A 301 -11.32 -22.83 -30.29
C PRO A 301 -11.08 -21.61 -31.17
N LYS A 302 -11.41 -21.67 -32.48
CA LYS A 302 -11.26 -20.53 -33.39
C LYS A 302 -12.22 -19.38 -33.09
N GLU A 303 -13.48 -19.69 -32.76
CA GLU A 303 -14.43 -18.65 -32.36
C GLU A 303 -14.15 -18.16 -30.94
N ALA A 304 -13.70 -19.05 -30.05
CA ALA A 304 -13.22 -18.65 -28.73
C ALA A 304 -12.09 -17.60 -28.83
N SER A 305 -11.09 -17.86 -29.68
CA SER A 305 -9.98 -16.93 -29.93
C SER A 305 -10.48 -15.55 -30.37
N ARG A 306 -11.43 -15.47 -31.32
CA ARG A 306 -12.00 -14.18 -31.75
C ARG A 306 -12.69 -13.41 -30.62
N TRP A 307 -13.49 -14.09 -29.81
CA TRP A 307 -14.17 -13.46 -28.69
C TRP A 307 -13.19 -13.02 -27.60
N TYR A 308 -12.17 -13.82 -27.32
CA TYR A 308 -11.11 -13.44 -26.38
C TYR A 308 -10.24 -12.31 -26.91
N SER A 309 -9.96 -12.22 -28.22
CA SER A 309 -9.32 -11.03 -28.82
C SER A 309 -10.15 -9.77 -28.58
N ARG A 310 -11.47 -9.84 -28.79
CA ARG A 310 -12.36 -8.71 -28.49
C ARG A 310 -12.38 -8.34 -27.01
N ALA A 311 -12.40 -9.35 -26.13
CA ALA A 311 -12.32 -9.12 -24.68
C ALA A 311 -10.96 -8.50 -24.29
N GLY A 312 -9.87 -8.96 -24.90
CA GLY A 312 -8.52 -8.42 -24.78
C GLY A 312 -8.47 -6.94 -25.13
N GLU A 313 -8.90 -6.57 -26.33
CA GLU A 313 -8.96 -5.18 -26.80
C GLU A 313 -9.72 -4.27 -25.83
N LEU A 314 -10.93 -4.70 -25.42
CA LEU A 314 -11.78 -3.95 -24.50
C LEU A 314 -11.16 -3.84 -23.10
N GLY A 315 -10.52 -4.92 -22.62
CA GLY A 315 -9.85 -4.96 -21.34
C GLY A 315 -8.65 -4.02 -21.29
N HIS A 316 -7.83 -3.99 -22.34
CA HIS A 316 -6.69 -3.08 -22.47
C HIS A 316 -7.13 -1.62 -22.57
N ALA A 317 -8.11 -1.32 -23.43
CA ALA A 317 -8.63 0.04 -23.61
C ALA A 317 -9.19 0.64 -22.31
N ALA A 318 -9.77 -0.19 -21.44
CA ALA A 318 -10.32 0.23 -20.16
C ALA A 318 -9.40 -0.07 -18.95
N LYS A 319 -8.16 -0.53 -19.17
CA LYS A 319 -7.18 -0.94 -18.14
C LYS A 319 -7.75 -1.88 -17.08
N ARG A 320 -8.51 -2.89 -17.51
CA ARG A 320 -9.21 -3.86 -16.65
C ARG A 320 -8.35 -5.09 -16.36
N TYR A 321 -7.10 -4.86 -15.96
CA TYR A 321 -6.10 -5.94 -15.87
C TYR A 321 -6.47 -7.02 -14.84
N GLY A 322 -7.18 -6.68 -13.76
CA GLY A 322 -7.71 -7.66 -12.80
C GLY A 322 -8.83 -8.54 -13.37
N ASP A 323 -9.65 -7.98 -14.27
CA ASP A 323 -10.68 -8.76 -14.98
C ASP A 323 -10.05 -9.62 -16.09
N LEU A 324 -9.08 -9.08 -16.84
CA LEU A 324 -8.30 -9.83 -17.83
C LEU A 324 -7.58 -11.01 -17.19
N HIS A 325 -6.96 -10.80 -16.02
CA HIS A 325 -6.31 -11.87 -15.26
C HIS A 325 -7.29 -13.00 -14.94
N SER A 326 -8.47 -12.65 -14.41
CA SER A 326 -9.51 -13.64 -14.10
C SER A 326 -9.99 -14.39 -15.36
N THR A 327 -10.15 -13.68 -16.48
CA THR A 327 -10.58 -14.24 -17.77
C THR A 327 -9.53 -15.19 -18.37
N ARG A 328 -8.26 -14.77 -18.37
CA ARG A 328 -7.11 -15.56 -18.83
C ARG A 328 -6.97 -16.84 -18.03
N ARG A 329 -7.09 -16.75 -16.71
CA ARG A 329 -7.05 -17.91 -15.81
C ARG A 329 -8.18 -18.90 -16.10
N ASN A 330 -9.41 -18.42 -16.33
CA ASN A 330 -10.51 -19.30 -16.77
C ASN A 330 -10.23 -20.01 -18.09
N ALA A 331 -9.73 -19.29 -19.08
CA ALA A 331 -9.39 -19.85 -20.38
C ALA A 331 -8.33 -20.94 -20.27
N ARG A 332 -7.26 -20.70 -19.47
CA ARG A 332 -6.20 -21.68 -19.21
C ARG A 332 -6.72 -23.01 -18.66
N PHE A 333 -7.66 -22.98 -17.71
CA PHE A 333 -8.22 -24.21 -17.17
C PHE A 333 -8.89 -25.06 -18.26
N LEU A 334 -9.67 -24.43 -19.14
CA LEU A 334 -10.34 -25.14 -20.23
C LEU A 334 -9.37 -25.61 -21.31
N LEU A 335 -8.39 -24.78 -21.67
CA LEU A 335 -7.36 -25.11 -22.65
C LEU A 335 -6.55 -26.33 -22.20
N LEU A 336 -6.10 -26.34 -20.93
CA LEU A 336 -5.38 -27.46 -20.34
C LEU A 336 -6.24 -28.72 -20.27
N ALA A 337 -7.49 -28.60 -19.80
CA ALA A 337 -8.39 -29.76 -19.66
C ALA A 337 -8.78 -30.39 -21.01
N LYS A 338 -8.73 -29.62 -22.10
CA LYS A 338 -9.08 -30.08 -23.46
C LYS A 338 -7.88 -30.32 -24.36
N ASP A 339 -6.65 -30.18 -23.85
CA ASP A 339 -5.40 -30.32 -24.61
C ASP A 339 -5.38 -29.45 -25.89
N LEU A 340 -5.74 -28.17 -25.73
CA LEU A 340 -5.80 -27.19 -26.83
C LEU A 340 -4.60 -26.23 -26.77
N ASP A 341 -4.11 -25.81 -27.94
CA ASP A 341 -3.04 -24.81 -28.06
C ASP A 341 -3.48 -23.47 -27.44
N PRO A 342 -2.75 -22.97 -26.42
CA PRO A 342 -3.13 -21.75 -25.73
C PRO A 342 -2.68 -20.47 -26.45
N SER A 343 -1.79 -20.55 -27.45
CA SER A 343 -1.00 -19.41 -27.95
C SER A 343 -1.81 -18.17 -28.34
N ASP A 344 -2.85 -18.33 -29.16
CA ASP A 344 -3.66 -17.20 -29.63
C ASP A 344 -4.46 -16.53 -28.49
N ILE A 345 -4.99 -17.33 -27.57
CA ILE A 345 -5.82 -16.86 -26.45
C ILE A 345 -4.95 -16.22 -25.36
N GLU A 346 -3.77 -16.79 -25.10
CA GLU A 346 -2.76 -16.20 -24.20
C GLU A 346 -2.32 -14.83 -24.71
N ALA A 347 -2.02 -14.70 -26.00
CA ALA A 347 -1.64 -13.43 -26.60
C ALA A 347 -2.78 -12.40 -26.53
N ALA A 348 -4.03 -12.82 -26.79
CA ALA A 348 -5.20 -11.95 -26.72
C ALA A 348 -5.47 -11.40 -25.31
N LEU A 349 -5.20 -12.20 -24.28
CA LEU A 349 -5.51 -11.87 -22.88
C LEU A 349 -4.27 -11.47 -22.07
N ALA A 350 -3.13 -11.27 -22.72
CA ALA A 350 -1.88 -10.88 -22.08
C ALA A 350 -2.08 -9.60 -21.26
N ILE A 351 -1.40 -9.51 -20.12
CA ILE A 351 -1.40 -8.31 -19.27
C ILE A 351 -0.03 -7.63 -19.42
N PRO A 352 0.02 -6.30 -19.59
CA PRO A 352 1.28 -5.56 -19.71
C PRO A 352 2.27 -5.90 -18.58
N PRO A 353 3.54 -6.16 -18.90
CA PRO A 353 4.58 -6.45 -17.91
C PRO A 353 4.86 -5.29 -16.94
N VAL A 354 5.50 -5.63 -15.83
CA VAL A 354 5.97 -4.69 -14.80
C VAL A 354 7.44 -4.36 -15.05
N ALA A 355 7.80 -3.08 -15.02
CA ALA A 355 9.19 -2.65 -15.02
C ALA A 355 9.67 -2.32 -13.59
N VAL A 356 10.89 -2.74 -13.23
CA VAL A 356 11.57 -2.26 -12.01
C VAL A 356 12.86 -1.56 -12.40
N PHE A 357 13.06 -0.35 -11.89
CA PHE A 357 14.09 0.55 -12.39
C PHE A 357 15.17 0.87 -11.35
N THR A 358 16.40 1.00 -11.84
CA THR A 358 17.51 1.63 -11.12
C THR A 358 18.33 2.49 -12.09
N GLY A 359 18.84 3.63 -11.64
CA GLY A 359 19.63 4.48 -12.53
C GLY A 359 20.52 5.48 -11.82
N HIS A 360 21.48 6.02 -12.59
CA HIS A 360 22.36 7.08 -12.10
C HIS A 360 21.60 8.37 -11.79
N ILE A 361 22.02 9.03 -10.71
CA ILE A 361 21.74 10.45 -10.47
C ILE A 361 22.50 11.26 -11.52
N VAL A 362 21.92 12.36 -11.99
CA VAL A 362 22.60 13.29 -12.89
C VAL A 362 23.88 13.85 -12.25
N ASP A 363 24.92 14.05 -13.04
CA ASP A 363 26.20 14.54 -12.52
C ASP A 363 26.08 15.94 -11.93
N MET A 364 26.70 16.14 -10.76
CA MET A 364 26.90 17.48 -10.19
C MET A 364 27.86 18.30 -11.07
N ALA A 365 27.70 19.62 -11.05
CA ALA A 365 28.42 20.55 -11.93
C ALA A 365 29.96 20.47 -11.82
N ASP A 366 30.49 20.00 -10.69
CA ASP A 366 31.91 19.89 -10.37
C ASP A 366 32.49 18.47 -10.55
N ARG A 367 31.71 17.53 -11.11
CA ARG A 367 32.18 16.16 -11.33
C ARG A 367 33.30 16.09 -12.37
N GLY A 368 34.43 15.51 -11.99
CA GLY A 368 35.61 15.36 -12.86
C GLY A 368 35.40 14.40 -14.04
N GLU A 369 35.00 13.15 -13.79
CA GLU A 369 34.64 12.18 -14.84
C GLU A 369 33.12 12.09 -15.01
N PRO A 370 32.55 12.49 -16.16
CA PRO A 370 31.10 12.41 -16.37
C PRO A 370 30.61 10.96 -16.45
N ARG A 371 29.52 10.66 -15.72
CA ARG A 371 28.78 9.39 -15.78
C ARG A 371 27.42 9.57 -16.41
N PHE A 372 26.67 10.58 -15.98
CA PHE A 372 25.39 10.96 -16.53
C PHE A 372 25.25 12.49 -16.59
N PRO A 373 25.79 13.14 -17.63
CA PRO A 373 25.70 14.59 -17.78
C PRO A 373 24.25 15.04 -17.97
N GLU A 374 23.88 16.18 -17.38
CA GLU A 374 22.52 16.75 -17.50
C GLU A 374 22.10 16.98 -18.97
N GLN A 375 23.05 17.36 -19.84
CA GLN A 375 22.74 17.56 -21.27
C GLN A 375 22.27 16.28 -21.98
N SER A 376 22.59 15.10 -21.42
CA SER A 376 22.17 13.80 -21.96
C SER A 376 20.76 13.40 -21.49
N ALA A 377 20.18 14.08 -20.50
CA ALA A 377 18.91 13.71 -19.88
C ALA A 377 17.76 13.65 -20.90
N GLN A 378 17.72 14.57 -21.88
CA GLN A 378 16.68 14.57 -22.91
C GLN A 378 16.77 13.34 -23.83
N ARG A 379 18.00 12.99 -24.28
CA ARG A 379 18.24 11.81 -25.11
C ARG A 379 17.92 10.52 -24.35
N VAL A 380 18.31 10.44 -23.07
CA VAL A 380 17.97 9.33 -22.18
C VAL A 380 16.47 9.21 -21.98
N SER A 381 15.73 10.31 -21.80
CA SER A 381 14.27 10.28 -21.68
C SER A 381 13.61 9.66 -22.92
N GLN A 382 14.09 10.02 -24.12
CA GLN A 382 13.58 9.47 -25.38
C GLN A 382 13.87 7.97 -25.50
N ALA A 383 15.10 7.55 -25.18
CA ALA A 383 15.48 6.14 -25.15
C ALA A 383 14.65 5.34 -24.14
N MET A 384 14.42 5.88 -22.94
CA MET A 384 13.61 5.28 -21.89
C MET A 384 12.19 5.00 -22.37
N ARG A 385 11.54 5.99 -23.00
CA ARG A 385 10.19 5.84 -23.56
C ARG A 385 10.15 4.79 -24.66
N LYS A 386 11.15 4.79 -25.55
CA LYS A 386 11.28 3.80 -26.63
C LYS A 386 11.40 2.39 -26.04
N ARG A 387 12.23 2.21 -25.02
CA ARG A 387 12.44 0.91 -24.36
C ARG A 387 11.18 0.43 -23.64
N LEU A 388 10.56 1.27 -22.81
CA LEU A 388 9.32 0.95 -22.10
C LEU A 388 8.18 0.57 -23.05
N LYS A 389 8.04 1.33 -24.15
CA LYS A 389 7.06 1.03 -25.20
C LYS A 389 7.39 -0.28 -25.94
N GLY A 390 8.66 -0.54 -26.23
CA GLY A 390 9.12 -1.77 -26.89
C GLY A 390 8.89 -3.02 -26.05
N LEU A 391 9.02 -2.90 -24.73
CA LEU A 391 8.72 -3.96 -23.76
C LEU A 391 7.21 -4.14 -23.53
N GLY A 392 6.37 -3.23 -24.01
CA GLY A 392 4.93 -3.25 -23.77
C GLY A 392 4.55 -3.15 -22.29
N CYS A 393 5.40 -2.52 -21.46
CA CYS A 393 5.16 -2.40 -20.02
C CYS A 393 3.87 -1.62 -19.73
N GLY A 394 3.19 -1.93 -18.63
CA GLY A 394 2.03 -1.16 -18.14
C GLY A 394 2.25 -0.54 -16.77
N PHE A 395 3.29 -0.99 -16.06
CA PHE A 395 3.55 -0.65 -14.67
C PHE A 395 5.04 -0.42 -14.45
N GLY A 396 5.42 0.43 -13.49
CA GLY A 396 6.82 0.67 -13.16
C GLY A 396 7.08 1.04 -11.70
N PHE A 397 8.24 0.64 -11.18
CA PHE A 397 8.70 0.91 -9.81
C PHE A 397 10.10 1.57 -9.83
N ALA A 398 10.28 2.69 -9.10
CA ALA A 398 11.55 3.42 -9.01
C ALA A 398 11.77 4.15 -7.66
N GLY A 399 13.00 4.60 -7.38
CA GLY A 399 13.40 5.30 -6.14
C GLY A 399 13.20 6.82 -6.14
N ALA A 400 12.87 7.43 -7.28
CA ALA A 400 12.66 8.87 -7.50
C ALA A 400 13.87 9.80 -7.27
N ALA A 401 15.11 9.31 -7.37
CA ALA A 401 16.30 10.18 -7.33
C ALA A 401 16.43 11.08 -8.57
N ALA A 402 17.13 12.22 -8.45
CA ALA A 402 17.30 13.19 -9.55
C ALA A 402 18.13 12.63 -10.70
N GLY A 403 17.54 12.49 -11.89
CA GLY A 403 18.17 11.84 -13.03
C GLY A 403 17.33 10.65 -13.50
N GLY A 404 17.93 9.46 -13.52
CA GLY A 404 17.34 8.27 -14.13
C GLY A 404 15.95 7.94 -13.60
N ASP A 405 15.76 7.93 -12.28
CA ASP A 405 14.50 7.52 -11.67
C ASP A 405 13.36 8.48 -12.02
N ILE A 406 13.58 9.79 -11.90
CA ILE A 406 12.58 10.80 -12.27
C ILE A 406 12.26 10.72 -13.78
N LEU A 407 13.27 10.56 -14.64
CA LEU A 407 13.06 10.41 -16.09
C LEU A 407 12.26 9.15 -16.43
N PHE A 408 12.48 8.05 -15.70
CA PHE A 408 11.71 6.82 -15.81
C PHE A 408 10.25 7.04 -15.38
N LEU A 409 10.03 7.68 -14.23
CA LEU A 409 8.68 7.96 -13.72
C LEU A 409 7.89 8.89 -14.65
N GLU A 410 8.53 9.90 -15.23
CA GLU A 410 7.91 10.76 -16.26
C GLU A 410 7.63 10.01 -17.56
N ALA A 411 8.53 9.12 -17.98
CA ALA A 411 8.30 8.30 -19.15
C ALA A 411 7.08 7.38 -18.96
N LEU A 412 6.86 6.85 -17.75
CA LEU A 412 5.64 6.12 -17.43
C LEU A 412 4.39 7.01 -17.51
N GLN A 413 4.42 8.20 -16.88
CA GLN A 413 3.29 9.13 -16.89
C GLN A 413 2.91 9.54 -18.32
N ASP A 414 3.89 9.84 -19.16
CA ASP A 414 3.65 10.28 -20.53
C ASP A 414 3.20 9.16 -21.47
N LEU A 415 3.49 7.90 -21.10
CA LEU A 415 2.98 6.72 -21.80
C LEU A 415 1.66 6.21 -21.20
N ASP A 416 1.06 6.95 -20.25
CA ASP A 416 -0.15 6.56 -19.52
C ASP A 416 0.00 5.18 -18.83
N MET A 417 1.22 4.88 -18.36
CA MET A 417 1.57 3.70 -17.58
C MET A 417 1.51 4.02 -16.09
N GLU A 418 1.29 3.00 -15.27
CA GLU A 418 1.18 3.14 -13.82
C GLU A 418 2.55 3.18 -13.15
N ALA A 419 2.78 4.17 -12.28
CA ALA A 419 4.03 4.34 -11.55
C ALA A 419 3.89 4.15 -10.04
N HIS A 420 4.91 3.55 -9.43
CA HIS A 420 5.07 3.35 -7.98
C HIS A 420 6.45 3.83 -7.55
N VAL A 421 6.52 4.44 -6.36
CA VAL A 421 7.78 4.93 -5.79
C VAL A 421 8.09 4.23 -4.48
N VAL A 422 9.35 3.83 -4.30
CA VAL A 422 9.87 3.29 -3.05
C VAL A 422 11.05 4.14 -2.59
N LEU A 423 10.81 4.99 -1.60
CA LEU A 423 11.85 5.83 -1.03
C LEU A 423 12.65 5.05 0.04
N PRO A 424 13.97 5.23 0.11
CA PRO A 424 14.79 4.56 1.12
C PRO A 424 14.46 5.01 2.53
N TYR A 425 14.10 6.29 2.70
CA TYR A 425 13.71 6.89 3.97
C TYR A 425 12.77 8.08 3.72
N ASN A 426 12.41 8.83 4.77
CA ASN A 426 11.44 9.93 4.67
C ASN A 426 11.76 10.93 3.55
N LYS A 427 10.68 11.52 3.02
CA LYS A 427 10.69 12.35 1.81
C LYS A 427 11.57 13.58 1.96
N GLU A 428 11.51 14.24 3.12
CA GLU A 428 12.22 15.49 3.38
C GLU A 428 13.73 15.30 3.32
N GLN A 429 14.27 14.25 3.96
CA GLN A 429 15.69 13.95 3.89
C GLN A 429 16.11 13.40 2.53
N PHE A 430 15.27 12.60 1.89
CA PHE A 430 15.56 12.07 0.55
C PHE A 430 15.67 13.18 -0.48
N LEU A 431 14.77 14.16 -0.43
CA LEU A 431 14.82 15.35 -1.29
C LEU A 431 16.18 16.04 -1.17
N GLY A 432 16.64 16.30 0.06
CA GLY A 432 17.96 16.92 0.28
C GLY A 432 19.14 16.07 -0.21
N HIS A 433 19.13 14.76 0.03
CA HIS A 433 20.30 13.90 -0.24
C HIS A 433 20.40 13.39 -1.69
N SER A 434 19.29 13.24 -2.40
CA SER A 434 19.24 12.53 -3.68
C SER A 434 18.53 13.30 -4.79
N VAL A 435 17.99 14.48 -4.49
CA VAL A 435 17.28 15.31 -5.47
C VAL A 435 17.88 16.71 -5.56
N SER A 436 17.84 17.48 -4.48
CA SER A 436 18.27 18.89 -4.47
C SER A 436 19.77 19.05 -4.78
N ILE A 437 20.59 18.01 -4.54
CA ILE A 437 22.02 17.99 -4.92
C ILE A 437 22.27 18.15 -6.42
N ALA A 438 21.31 17.75 -7.26
CA ALA A 438 21.42 17.87 -8.71
C ALA A 438 21.22 19.32 -9.21
N GLY A 439 20.67 20.21 -8.36
CA GLY A 439 20.30 21.56 -8.75
C GLY A 439 19.15 21.59 -9.77
N SER A 440 19.15 22.62 -10.64
CA SER A 440 18.20 22.77 -11.75
C SER A 440 16.72 22.71 -11.30
N ASP A 441 15.85 22.07 -12.06
CA ASP A 441 14.42 21.92 -11.79
C ASP A 441 14.02 20.58 -11.16
N TRP A 442 14.98 19.72 -10.81
CA TRP A 442 14.75 18.34 -10.33
C TRP A 442 13.89 18.28 -9.06
N GLU A 443 14.04 19.24 -8.14
CA GLU A 443 13.20 19.32 -6.93
C GLU A 443 11.72 19.54 -7.26
N SER A 444 11.44 20.42 -8.23
CA SER A 444 10.06 20.68 -8.67
C SER A 444 9.46 19.44 -9.34
N ARG A 445 10.25 18.72 -10.14
CA ARG A 445 9.84 17.48 -10.82
C ARG A 445 9.56 16.36 -9.83
N PHE A 446 10.45 16.16 -8.85
CA PHE A 446 10.25 15.23 -7.74
C PHE A 446 8.95 15.52 -6.99
N LEU A 447 8.75 16.76 -6.54
CA LEU A 447 7.58 17.15 -5.78
C LEU A 447 6.28 16.93 -6.57
N ASN A 448 6.28 17.24 -7.87
CA ASN A 448 5.13 17.02 -8.74
C ASN A 448 4.76 15.54 -8.84
N ILE A 449 5.73 14.67 -9.12
CA ILE A 449 5.51 13.22 -9.29
C ILE A 449 5.13 12.58 -7.97
N VAL A 450 5.94 12.75 -6.93
CA VAL A 450 5.75 12.07 -5.64
C VAL A 450 4.45 12.53 -4.98
N SER A 451 4.11 13.83 -5.04
CA SER A 451 2.85 14.31 -4.45
C SER A 451 1.62 13.79 -5.18
N ASP A 452 1.70 13.55 -6.50
CA ASP A 452 0.61 12.93 -7.26
C ASP A 452 0.45 11.44 -6.91
N LEU A 453 1.57 10.72 -6.81
CA LEU A 453 1.57 9.32 -6.41
C LEU A 453 1.14 9.10 -4.96
N GLU A 454 1.49 10.01 -4.03
CA GLU A 454 1.05 9.99 -2.63
C GLU A 454 -0.47 10.09 -2.52
N LYS A 455 -1.13 10.97 -3.30
CA LYS A 455 -2.61 11.08 -3.33
C LYS A 455 -3.27 9.76 -3.73
N ASN A 456 -2.56 8.96 -4.50
CA ASN A 456 -2.99 7.65 -4.97
C ASN A 456 -2.46 6.49 -4.12
N ASN A 457 -1.74 6.74 -3.01
CA ASN A 457 -1.15 5.70 -2.15
C ASN A 457 -0.18 4.76 -2.89
N ARG A 458 0.64 5.33 -3.80
CA ARG A 458 1.65 4.64 -4.61
C ARG A 458 3.09 5.01 -4.23
N VAL A 459 3.27 5.51 -3.01
CA VAL A 459 4.59 5.83 -2.44
C VAL A 459 4.77 5.00 -1.17
N SER A 460 5.87 4.26 -1.10
CA SER A 460 6.26 3.44 0.05
C SER A 460 7.61 3.90 0.60
N TYR A 461 7.83 3.69 1.89
CA TYR A 461 9.07 4.05 2.58
C TYR A 461 9.70 2.80 3.19
N SER A 462 10.95 2.49 2.84
CA SER A 462 11.62 1.30 3.37
C SER A 462 12.02 1.49 4.84
N SER A 463 12.48 2.69 5.21
CA SER A 463 12.94 3.06 6.55
C SER A 463 12.33 4.41 6.97
N ASP A 464 12.29 4.69 8.28
CA ASP A 464 11.86 6.01 8.77
C ASP A 464 12.99 7.06 8.63
N TRP A 465 14.24 6.62 8.78
CA TRP A 465 15.45 7.44 8.79
C TRP A 465 16.58 6.77 8.00
N PRO A 466 17.56 7.54 7.50
CA PRO A 466 18.82 7.01 6.96
C PRO A 466 19.54 6.13 8.00
N ILE A 467 20.13 5.03 7.54
CA ILE A 467 20.88 4.08 8.38
C ILE A 467 22.25 3.79 7.75
N GLY A 468 23.28 3.65 8.60
CA GLY A 468 24.67 3.35 8.20
C GLY A 468 25.52 4.58 7.86
N SER A 469 26.80 4.35 7.54
CA SER A 469 27.77 5.39 7.16
C SER A 469 27.51 5.81 5.72
N GLY A 470 26.83 6.94 5.50
CA GLY A 470 26.59 7.46 4.16
C GLY A 470 25.41 6.84 3.40
N GLY A 471 24.51 6.09 4.07
CA GLY A 471 23.22 5.67 3.51
C GLY A 471 23.22 4.50 2.51
N ALA A 472 24.38 3.99 2.10
CA ALA A 472 24.54 2.85 1.19
C ALA A 472 23.64 1.64 1.53
N ASP A 473 23.59 1.27 2.82
CA ASP A 473 22.77 0.16 3.31
C ASP A 473 21.26 0.44 3.17
N ALA A 474 20.84 1.71 3.33
CA ALA A 474 19.46 2.11 3.16
C ALA A 474 19.03 2.06 1.69
N PHE A 475 19.89 2.46 0.74
CA PHE A 475 19.61 2.35 -0.70
C PHE A 475 19.55 0.90 -1.17
N SER A 476 20.52 0.06 -0.76
CA SER A 476 20.51 -1.37 -1.09
C SER A 476 19.25 -2.07 -0.57
N PHE A 477 18.88 -1.81 0.69
CA PHE A 477 17.64 -2.32 1.27
C PHE A 477 16.39 -1.82 0.52
N ALA A 478 16.33 -0.53 0.17
CA ALA A 478 15.23 0.03 -0.59
C ALA A 478 15.08 -0.61 -1.98
N ASN A 479 16.19 -0.86 -2.68
CA ASN A 479 16.19 -1.54 -3.97
C ASN A 479 15.68 -2.98 -3.87
N GLN A 480 16.06 -3.71 -2.82
CA GLN A 480 15.53 -5.06 -2.58
C GLN A 480 14.03 -5.06 -2.25
N VAL A 481 13.57 -4.10 -1.43
CA VAL A 481 12.14 -3.93 -1.14
C VAL A 481 11.37 -3.55 -2.40
N MET A 482 11.89 -2.62 -3.19
CA MET A 482 11.29 -2.16 -4.45
C MET A 482 11.15 -3.30 -5.46
N TYR A 483 12.20 -4.08 -5.67
CA TYR A 483 12.16 -5.28 -6.50
C TYR A 483 11.15 -6.30 -5.97
N GLY A 484 11.13 -6.55 -4.67
CA GLY A 484 10.16 -7.44 -4.04
C GLY A 484 8.71 -7.00 -4.24
N LEU A 485 8.42 -5.70 -4.15
CA LEU A 485 7.10 -5.14 -4.40
C LEU A 485 6.71 -5.21 -5.89
N ALA A 486 7.63 -4.92 -6.80
CA ALA A 486 7.41 -5.06 -8.23
C ALA A 486 7.13 -6.53 -8.62
N LEU A 487 7.86 -7.47 -8.02
CA LEU A 487 7.65 -8.91 -8.22
C LEU A 487 6.30 -9.38 -7.66
N LEU A 488 5.91 -8.94 -6.46
CA LEU A 488 4.57 -9.23 -5.91
C LEU A 488 3.48 -8.67 -6.82
N HIS A 489 3.67 -7.49 -7.40
CA HIS A 489 2.74 -6.91 -8.36
C HIS A 489 2.61 -7.75 -9.63
N ALA A 490 3.74 -8.20 -10.19
CA ALA A 490 3.79 -9.08 -11.36
C ALA A 490 3.11 -10.44 -11.08
N ILE A 491 3.35 -11.03 -9.90
CA ILE A 491 2.72 -12.29 -9.47
C ILE A 491 1.20 -12.14 -9.35
N HIS A 492 0.70 -11.07 -8.73
CA HIS A 492 -0.75 -10.87 -8.56
C HIS A 492 -1.49 -10.67 -9.88
N LEU A 493 -0.81 -10.14 -10.90
CA LEU A 493 -1.38 -9.96 -12.23
C LEU A 493 -1.07 -11.12 -13.18
N ASP A 494 -0.22 -12.06 -12.77
CA ASP A 494 0.29 -13.14 -13.63
C ASP A 494 0.91 -12.59 -14.93
N THR A 495 1.86 -11.66 -14.75
CA THR A 495 2.63 -11.04 -15.84
C THR A 495 4.13 -11.06 -15.54
N GLU A 496 4.93 -10.66 -16.52
CA GLU A 496 6.38 -10.65 -16.44
C GLU A 496 6.92 -9.42 -15.69
N LEU A 497 8.12 -9.56 -15.15
CA LEU A 497 8.89 -8.47 -14.54
C LEU A 497 10.14 -8.22 -15.39
N PHE A 498 10.34 -6.98 -15.83
CA PHE A 498 11.53 -6.55 -16.56
C PHE A 498 12.36 -5.58 -15.71
N PRO A 499 13.57 -5.98 -15.29
CA PRO A 499 14.50 -5.04 -14.70
C PRO A 499 15.08 -4.12 -15.78
N VAL A 500 15.04 -2.81 -15.53
CA VAL A 500 15.54 -1.75 -16.42
C VAL A 500 16.60 -0.95 -15.69
N ALA A 501 17.76 -0.75 -16.32
CA ALA A 501 18.88 -0.04 -15.71
C ALA A 501 19.39 1.10 -16.60
N LEU A 502 19.51 2.31 -16.05
CA LEU A 502 20.26 3.41 -16.66
C LEU A 502 21.66 3.48 -16.06
N TRP A 503 22.67 3.02 -16.79
CA TRP A 503 24.00 2.78 -16.23
C TRP A 503 25.09 3.03 -17.26
N ASP A 504 26.29 3.44 -16.83
CA ASP A 504 27.44 3.70 -17.72
C ASP A 504 28.39 2.50 -17.87
N GLY A 505 28.00 1.35 -17.30
CA GLY A 505 28.76 0.09 -17.34
C GLY A 505 29.96 0.03 -16.40
N LYS A 506 30.19 1.06 -15.56
CA LYS A 506 31.30 1.14 -14.60
C LYS A 506 30.84 0.84 -13.17
N PRO A 507 31.71 0.28 -12.30
CA PRO A 507 31.43 0.19 -10.86
C PRO A 507 31.01 1.53 -10.25
N GLY A 508 30.16 1.50 -9.23
CA GLY A 508 29.73 2.70 -8.51
C GLY A 508 30.82 3.29 -7.61
N ASP A 509 30.64 4.55 -7.18
CA ASP A 509 31.55 5.23 -6.24
C ASP A 509 31.37 4.75 -4.78
N GLY A 510 30.41 3.85 -4.52
CA GLY A 510 30.05 3.32 -3.21
C GLY A 510 29.09 2.12 -3.31
N GLY A 511 28.83 1.45 -2.19
CA GLY A 511 27.93 0.29 -2.13
C GLY A 511 26.45 0.67 -2.22
N GLY A 512 25.63 -0.25 -2.74
CA GLY A 512 24.18 -0.09 -2.88
C GLY A 512 23.73 0.71 -4.10
N GLY A 513 24.64 0.98 -5.05
CA GLY A 513 24.36 1.75 -6.26
C GLY A 513 23.72 0.95 -7.40
N THR A 514 23.59 1.59 -8.57
CA THR A 514 23.03 0.98 -9.79
C THR A 514 23.77 -0.29 -10.20
N ALA A 515 25.11 -0.29 -10.14
CA ALA A 515 25.93 -1.45 -10.51
C ALA A 515 25.65 -2.68 -9.61
N ASP A 516 25.53 -2.49 -8.29
CA ASP A 516 25.24 -3.58 -7.35
C ASP A 516 23.85 -4.17 -7.57
N THR A 517 22.87 -3.30 -7.87
CA THR A 517 21.50 -3.73 -8.19
C THR A 517 21.45 -4.54 -9.48
N VAL A 518 22.16 -4.11 -10.52
CA VAL A 518 22.27 -4.83 -11.80
C VAL A 518 22.92 -6.20 -11.59
N ALA A 519 24.05 -6.25 -10.87
CA ALA A 519 24.72 -7.51 -10.56
C ALA A 519 23.79 -8.47 -9.81
N TRP A 520 23.07 -7.98 -8.80
CA TRP A 520 22.11 -8.77 -8.05
C TRP A 520 20.96 -9.30 -8.91
N TRP A 521 20.42 -8.50 -9.83
CA TRP A 521 19.39 -8.97 -10.78
C TRP A 521 19.91 -10.06 -11.71
N LEU A 522 21.14 -9.93 -12.22
CA LEU A 522 21.77 -10.95 -13.06
C LEU A 522 22.02 -12.25 -12.27
N GLU A 523 22.43 -12.17 -11.01
CA GLU A 523 22.56 -13.34 -10.11
C GLU A 523 21.23 -14.05 -9.87
N LYS A 524 20.11 -13.31 -9.88
CA LYS A 524 18.75 -13.86 -9.81
C LYS A 524 18.27 -14.47 -11.13
N GLY A 525 19.09 -14.45 -12.17
CA GLY A 525 18.78 -15.01 -13.48
C GLY A 525 17.94 -14.09 -14.36
N HIS A 526 17.84 -12.80 -14.03
CA HIS A 526 17.12 -11.85 -14.87
C HIS A 526 17.91 -11.37 -16.06
N THR A 527 17.17 -11.08 -17.12
CA THR A 527 17.64 -10.33 -18.26
C THR A 527 17.42 -8.83 -18.00
N VAL A 528 18.49 -8.05 -17.87
CA VAL A 528 18.41 -6.61 -17.55
C VAL A 528 18.39 -5.79 -18.83
N GLN A 529 17.37 -4.94 -18.96
CA GLN A 529 17.20 -3.99 -20.06
C GLN A 529 18.10 -2.78 -19.80
N TRP A 530 19.25 -2.74 -20.46
CA TRP A 530 20.28 -1.73 -20.19
C TRP A 530 20.16 -0.54 -21.14
N ILE A 531 20.12 0.65 -20.56
CA ILE A 531 20.22 1.93 -21.25
C ILE A 531 21.57 2.54 -20.85
N SER A 532 22.48 2.65 -21.81
CA SER A 532 23.79 3.28 -21.58
C SER A 532 23.64 4.79 -21.46
N THR A 533 24.27 5.41 -20.47
CA THR A 533 24.31 6.88 -20.39
C THR A 533 25.18 7.50 -21.48
N ARG A 534 26.08 6.73 -22.10
CA ARG A 534 26.98 7.18 -23.18
C ARG A 534 26.36 7.02 -24.56
N ASP A 535 25.66 5.91 -24.78
CA ASP A 535 24.89 5.67 -26.00
C ASP A 535 23.48 5.17 -25.68
N PRO A 536 22.56 6.06 -25.28
CA PRO A 536 21.21 5.66 -24.87
C PRO A 536 20.39 4.98 -25.97
N ASP A 537 20.74 5.18 -27.23
CA ASP A 537 19.99 4.63 -28.37
C ASP A 537 20.36 3.18 -28.69
N ALA A 538 21.44 2.66 -28.09
CA ALA A 538 21.85 1.28 -28.23
C ALA A 538 20.81 0.34 -27.59
N ASP A 539 20.38 -0.67 -28.33
CA ASP A 539 19.41 -1.65 -27.86
C ASP A 539 20.11 -2.82 -27.16
N GLU A 540 20.72 -2.53 -26.02
CA GLU A 540 21.53 -3.49 -25.26
C GLU A 540 20.74 -4.17 -24.15
N VAL A 541 21.12 -5.42 -23.88
CA VAL A 541 20.53 -6.29 -22.85
C VAL A 541 21.66 -7.05 -22.16
N LEU A 542 21.62 -7.10 -20.83
CA LEU A 542 22.60 -7.83 -20.01
C LEU A 542 21.98 -9.15 -19.54
N THR A 543 22.73 -10.25 -19.66
CA THR A 543 22.24 -11.61 -19.32
C THR A 543 23.18 -12.41 -18.42
N THR A 544 24.41 -11.94 -18.20
CA THR A 544 25.38 -12.65 -17.35
C THR A 544 26.10 -11.69 -16.38
N PRO A 545 26.37 -12.12 -15.13
CA PRO A 545 27.01 -11.28 -14.11
C PRO A 545 28.36 -10.68 -14.54
N GLY A 546 29.17 -11.42 -15.32
CA GLY A 546 30.50 -10.97 -15.76
C GLY A 546 30.51 -9.83 -16.80
N GLN A 547 29.35 -9.39 -17.30
CA GLN A 547 29.22 -8.20 -18.15
C GLN A 547 29.12 -6.92 -17.32
N ALA A 548 28.81 -7.02 -16.02
CA ALA A 548 28.91 -5.92 -15.09
C ALA A 548 30.36 -5.91 -14.53
N GLY A 549 31.14 -4.87 -14.82
CA GLY A 549 32.54 -4.80 -14.38
C GLY A 549 32.73 -5.08 -12.88
N GLU A 550 33.80 -5.80 -12.52
CA GLU A 550 34.10 -6.15 -11.13
C GLU A 550 34.24 -4.89 -10.26
N CYS A 551 33.54 -4.89 -9.10
CA CYS A 551 33.55 -3.78 -8.16
C CYS A 551 34.89 -3.70 -7.42
N GLY A 552 35.69 -2.68 -7.74
CA GLY A 552 36.89 -2.34 -6.99
C GLY A 552 36.53 -1.72 -5.65
N LYS A 553 36.86 -2.40 -4.54
CA LYS A 553 36.76 -1.85 -3.18
C LYS A 553 37.78 -0.71 -2.99
N GLN A 554 37.52 0.51 -3.45
CA GLN A 554 38.26 1.70 -2.98
C GLN A 554 37.70 3.04 -3.50
N CYS A 555 37.24 3.88 -2.56
CA CYS A 555 37.42 5.34 -2.40
C CYS A 555 36.14 5.93 -1.77
N GLY A 556 36.16 6.88 -0.83
CA GLY A 556 37.20 7.84 -0.48
C GLY A 556 36.77 9.26 -0.90
N ILE A 557 35.76 9.83 -0.23
CA ILE A 557 35.46 11.27 -0.29
C ILE A 557 35.56 11.79 1.15
N MET A 558 36.57 12.60 1.42
CA MET A 558 36.81 13.24 2.71
C MET A 558 36.04 14.55 2.81
N THR A 559 35.20 14.71 3.84
CA THR A 559 35.07 15.95 4.63
C THR A 559 34.34 15.68 5.97
N GLU A 560 34.91 16.19 7.08
CA GLU A 560 34.39 16.21 8.46
C GLU A 560 34.10 14.88 9.20
N GLU A 561 34.66 13.75 8.74
CA GLU A 561 34.21 12.41 9.17
C GLU A 561 34.90 11.76 10.40
N VAL A 562 35.95 12.31 11.01
CA VAL A 562 36.78 11.50 11.93
C VAL A 562 36.04 11.02 13.20
N THR A 563 35.06 11.79 13.71
CA THR A 563 34.32 11.42 14.94
C THR A 563 33.09 10.54 14.67
N ALA A 564 32.44 10.71 13.50
CA ALA A 564 31.27 9.92 13.10
C ALA A 564 31.68 8.53 12.58
N GLN A 565 32.80 8.46 11.86
CA GLN A 565 33.33 7.22 11.28
C GLN A 565 33.80 6.25 12.37
N MET A 566 34.41 6.75 13.46
CA MET A 566 34.77 5.94 14.64
C MET A 566 33.56 5.41 15.44
N ALA A 567 32.42 6.12 15.41
CA ALA A 567 31.19 5.67 16.04
C ALA A 567 30.49 4.59 15.18
N LEU A 568 30.51 4.73 13.86
CA LEU A 568 29.89 3.79 12.93
C LEU A 568 30.66 2.48 12.76
N GLU A 569 31.99 2.48 12.89
CA GLU A 569 32.78 1.22 12.92
C GLU A 569 32.41 0.31 14.10
N LYS A 570 31.92 0.88 15.21
CA LYS A 570 31.45 0.12 16.39
C LYS A 570 30.01 -0.40 16.25
N PHE A 571 29.25 0.10 15.28
CA PHE A 571 27.84 -0.21 15.07
C PHE A 571 27.58 -0.50 13.57
N PRO A 572 28.08 -1.63 13.03
CA PRO A 572 27.82 -1.96 11.63
C PRO A 572 26.33 -2.24 11.41
N ALA A 573 25.75 -1.65 10.36
CA ALA A 573 24.38 -1.90 9.97
C ALA A 573 24.28 -3.20 9.15
N ARG A 574 23.27 -4.01 9.43
CA ARG A 574 22.95 -5.25 8.69
C ARG A 574 21.46 -5.40 8.54
N VAL A 575 20.99 -5.86 7.37
CA VAL A 575 19.58 -6.23 7.19
C VAL A 575 19.35 -7.55 7.90
N MET A 576 18.55 -7.51 8.98
CA MET A 576 18.20 -8.69 9.78
C MET A 576 16.68 -8.85 9.80
N THR A 577 16.23 -10.05 10.18
CA THR A 577 14.82 -10.35 10.38
C THR A 577 14.54 -10.53 11.87
N MET A 578 13.66 -9.70 12.42
CA MET A 578 13.30 -9.69 13.84
C MET A 578 11.95 -10.37 14.02
N LEU A 579 11.87 -11.26 15.01
CA LEU A 579 10.66 -11.88 15.50
C LEU A 579 10.38 -11.39 16.92
N PHE A 580 9.19 -10.84 17.12
CA PHE A 580 8.64 -10.55 18.45
C PHE A 580 7.47 -11.49 18.70
N ALA A 581 7.42 -12.11 19.88
CA ALA A 581 6.26 -12.88 20.29
C ALA A 581 5.92 -12.65 21.76
N ASP A 582 4.65 -12.72 22.10
CA ASP A 582 4.15 -12.49 23.47
C ASP A 582 3.03 -13.48 23.81
N VAL A 583 2.98 -13.92 25.07
CA VAL A 583 2.04 -14.96 25.51
C VAL A 583 0.73 -14.31 25.96
N VAL A 584 -0.35 -14.71 25.30
CA VAL A 584 -1.65 -14.11 25.53
C VAL A 584 -2.14 -14.41 26.95
N GLY A 585 -2.26 -13.35 27.75
CA GLY A 585 -2.77 -13.44 29.11
C GLY A 585 -1.76 -13.96 30.12
N PHE A 586 -0.45 -13.85 29.84
CA PHE A 586 0.60 -14.21 30.79
C PHE A 586 0.42 -13.55 32.17
N SER A 587 0.03 -12.27 32.21
CA SER A 587 -0.27 -11.54 33.46
C SER A 587 -1.40 -12.13 34.30
N LYS A 588 -2.15 -13.10 33.77
CA LYS A 588 -3.22 -13.83 34.47
C LYS A 588 -2.80 -15.25 34.89
N LEU A 589 -1.55 -15.65 34.63
CA LEU A 589 -1.02 -16.89 35.16
C LEU A 589 -0.96 -16.82 36.68
N ARG A 590 -1.29 -17.94 37.33
CA ARG A 590 -1.14 -18.10 38.77
C ARG A 590 0.30 -18.48 39.09
N GLU A 591 0.73 -18.26 40.32
CA GLU A 591 2.08 -18.61 40.79
C GLU A 591 2.43 -20.10 40.55
N ASP A 592 1.47 -21.01 40.68
CA ASP A 592 1.65 -22.44 40.40
C ASP A 592 1.85 -22.77 38.91
N HIS A 593 1.47 -21.86 38.00
CA HIS A 593 1.73 -22.01 36.56
C HIS A 593 3.12 -21.54 36.14
N ILE A 594 3.83 -20.76 36.96
CA ILE A 594 5.12 -20.15 36.55
C ILE A 594 6.23 -21.20 36.35
N PRO A 595 6.45 -22.17 37.26
CA PRO A 595 7.48 -23.19 37.03
C PRO A 595 7.23 -24.04 35.77
N PRO A 596 6.00 -24.57 35.53
CA PRO A 596 5.71 -25.24 34.26
C PRO A 596 5.84 -24.34 33.04
N PHE A 597 5.53 -23.04 33.15
CA PHE A 597 5.75 -22.10 32.05
C PHE A 597 7.23 -22.03 31.65
N ILE A 598 8.13 -21.90 32.63
CA ILE A 598 9.58 -21.87 32.37
C ILE A 598 10.07 -23.23 31.85
N GLN A 599 9.68 -24.34 32.49
CA GLN A 599 10.20 -25.66 32.17
C GLN A 599 9.62 -26.24 30.87
N ASP A 600 8.30 -26.16 30.67
CA ASP A 600 7.62 -26.77 29.54
C ASP A 600 7.45 -25.82 28.36
N PHE A 601 6.99 -24.59 28.59
CA PHE A 601 6.76 -23.64 27.49
C PHE A 601 8.08 -23.06 26.98
N LEU A 602 8.84 -22.36 27.82
CA LEU A 602 10.14 -21.80 27.42
C LEU A 602 11.16 -22.91 27.12
N GLY A 603 11.09 -24.05 27.79
CA GLY A 603 11.93 -25.22 27.48
C GLY A 603 11.75 -25.72 26.05
N GLN A 604 10.50 -25.91 25.60
CA GLN A 604 10.24 -26.30 24.20
C GLN A 604 10.65 -25.24 23.19
N VAL A 605 10.48 -23.94 23.52
CA VAL A 605 10.99 -22.84 22.69
C VAL A 605 12.52 -22.88 22.60
N ALA A 606 13.20 -23.15 23.72
CA ALA A 606 14.65 -23.27 23.79
C ALA A 606 15.17 -24.45 22.96
N ASP A 607 14.56 -25.63 23.08
CA ASP A 607 14.91 -26.81 22.27
C ASP A 607 14.77 -26.53 20.77
N MET A 608 13.68 -25.86 20.38
CA MET A 608 13.46 -25.46 19.00
C MET A 608 14.50 -24.44 18.52
N ALA A 609 14.84 -23.46 19.35
CA ALA A 609 15.82 -22.41 19.04
C ALA A 609 17.26 -22.95 18.99
N LEU A 610 17.61 -23.94 19.81
CA LEU A 610 18.93 -24.60 19.79
C LEU A 610 19.14 -25.42 18.52
N ALA A 611 18.07 -26.03 18.00
CA ALA A 611 18.10 -26.81 16.77
C ALA A 611 17.96 -25.96 15.50
N TRP A 612 17.79 -24.63 15.61
CA TRP A 612 17.51 -23.76 14.47
C TRP A 612 18.78 -23.06 13.95
N ASP A 613 19.05 -23.20 12.66
CA ASP A 613 20.14 -22.51 11.98
C ASP A 613 19.80 -21.03 11.70
N GLY A 614 20.81 -20.16 11.63
CA GLY A 614 20.66 -18.74 11.28
C GLY A 614 19.98 -17.86 12.35
N LEU A 615 19.87 -18.35 13.59
CA LEU A 615 19.34 -17.59 14.73
C LEU A 615 20.49 -16.91 15.50
N GLU A 616 20.60 -15.59 15.37
CA GLU A 616 21.73 -14.77 15.84
C GLU A 616 21.54 -14.27 17.28
N VAL A 617 20.31 -13.84 17.63
CA VAL A 617 19.99 -13.32 18.97
C VAL A 617 18.80 -14.07 19.54
N LYS A 618 18.90 -14.39 20.84
CA LYS A 618 17.89 -15.09 21.64
C LYS A 618 17.70 -14.36 22.96
N ASN A 619 16.70 -13.50 23.04
CA ASN A 619 16.37 -12.78 24.26
C ASN A 619 14.93 -13.05 24.68
N THR A 620 14.72 -13.14 25.99
CA THR A 620 13.40 -13.28 26.60
C THR A 620 13.25 -12.25 27.72
N TRP A 621 12.08 -11.65 27.86
CA TRP A 621 11.77 -10.76 28.98
C TRP A 621 10.38 -11.08 29.53
N GLY A 622 10.35 -11.84 30.63
CA GLY A 622 9.12 -12.48 31.09
C GLY A 622 8.64 -13.50 30.04
N ASP A 623 7.49 -13.22 29.44
CA ASP A 623 6.87 -14.02 28.39
C ASP A 623 7.13 -13.54 26.97
N ALA A 624 7.71 -12.35 26.83
CA ALA A 624 8.08 -11.81 25.54
C ALA A 624 9.35 -12.51 24.99
N LEU A 625 9.29 -12.91 23.73
CA LEU A 625 10.39 -13.47 22.96
C LEU A 625 10.88 -12.42 21.94
N TYR A 626 12.19 -12.16 21.93
CA TYR A 626 12.86 -11.36 20.91
C TYR A 626 13.96 -12.21 20.26
N LEU A 627 13.74 -12.58 19.00
CA LEU A 627 14.63 -13.42 18.22
C LEU A 627 15.07 -12.69 16.95
N VAL A 628 16.33 -12.85 16.53
CA VAL A 628 16.85 -12.23 15.31
C VAL A 628 17.48 -13.27 14.40
N PHE A 629 17.10 -13.25 13.13
CA PHE A 629 17.55 -14.16 12.08
C PHE A 629 18.27 -13.40 10.97
N ASP A 630 19.22 -14.06 10.33
CA ASP A 630 19.94 -13.56 9.15
C ASP A 630 19.10 -13.59 7.85
N ASP A 631 17.96 -14.29 7.88
CA ASP A 631 17.16 -14.59 6.70
C ASP A 631 15.63 -14.60 6.96
N VAL A 632 14.87 -14.09 5.99
CA VAL A 632 13.40 -14.00 6.06
C VAL A 632 12.71 -15.35 5.93
N ALA A 633 13.27 -16.30 5.17
CA ALA A 633 12.71 -17.64 5.01
C ALA A 633 12.84 -18.42 6.33
N ARG A 634 14.03 -18.41 6.93
CA ARG A 634 14.29 -19.04 8.24
C ARG A 634 13.40 -18.47 9.34
N ALA A 635 13.26 -17.15 9.41
CA ALA A 635 12.41 -16.49 10.39
C ALA A 635 10.92 -16.84 10.23
N GLY A 636 10.41 -16.81 8.99
CA GLY A 636 9.01 -17.15 8.70
C GLY A 636 8.69 -18.61 9.04
N CYS A 637 9.57 -19.54 8.67
CA CYS A 637 9.44 -20.96 9.02
C CYS A 637 9.51 -21.19 10.53
N PHE A 638 10.40 -20.48 11.25
CA PHE A 638 10.48 -20.58 12.71
C PHE A 638 9.17 -20.08 13.36
N ALA A 639 8.66 -18.92 12.93
CA ALA A 639 7.43 -18.35 13.46
C ALA A 639 6.22 -19.28 13.29
N LEU A 640 6.09 -19.90 12.11
CA LEU A 640 5.02 -20.87 11.85
C LEU A 640 5.17 -22.13 12.71
N LYS A 641 6.39 -22.64 12.86
CA LYS A 641 6.67 -23.81 13.71
C LYS A 641 6.40 -23.50 15.19
N LEU A 642 6.74 -22.29 15.65
CA LEU A 642 6.46 -21.80 16.99
C LEU A 642 4.95 -21.78 17.27
N VAL A 643 4.16 -21.14 16.41
CA VAL A 643 2.70 -21.11 16.54
C VAL A 643 2.10 -22.51 16.47
N HIS A 644 2.58 -23.37 15.57
CA HIS A 644 2.12 -24.76 15.48
C HIS A 644 2.41 -25.56 16.74
N MET A 645 3.64 -25.48 17.28
CA MET A 645 4.02 -26.14 18.53
C MET A 645 3.11 -25.71 19.69
N VAL A 646 2.84 -24.41 19.80
CA VAL A 646 1.97 -23.88 20.86
C VAL A 646 0.54 -24.37 20.71
N ASN A 647 0.01 -24.42 19.48
CA ASN A 647 -1.35 -24.90 19.23
C ASN A 647 -1.49 -26.43 19.37
N ALA A 648 -0.44 -27.20 19.10
CA ALA A 648 -0.46 -28.66 19.13
C ALA A 648 -0.23 -29.25 20.54
N THR A 649 0.28 -28.45 21.47
CA THR A 649 0.60 -28.92 22.83
C THR A 649 -0.62 -28.88 23.74
N ASP A 650 -0.90 -29.99 24.43
CA ASP A 650 -1.90 -30.02 25.52
C ASP A 650 -1.32 -29.37 26.79
N TRP A 651 -1.43 -28.05 26.87
CA TRP A 651 -0.94 -27.26 28.00
C TRP A 651 -1.57 -27.62 29.34
N ASN A 652 -2.82 -28.07 29.34
CA ASN A 652 -3.52 -28.45 30.57
C ASN A 652 -2.89 -29.68 31.23
N SER A 653 -2.43 -30.65 30.43
CA SER A 653 -1.69 -31.82 30.93
C SER A 653 -0.33 -31.45 31.55
N ARG A 654 0.21 -30.26 31.19
CA ARG A 654 1.48 -29.72 31.66
C ARG A 654 1.32 -28.64 32.74
N GLY A 655 0.14 -28.54 33.37
CA GLY A 655 -0.10 -27.57 34.43
C GLY A 655 -0.19 -26.10 33.97
N LEU A 656 -0.48 -25.86 32.68
CA LEU A 656 -0.67 -24.54 32.09
C LEU A 656 -2.12 -24.36 31.58
N PRO A 657 -2.61 -23.12 31.39
CA PRO A 657 -3.96 -22.89 30.86
C PRO A 657 -4.17 -23.58 29.51
N LYS A 658 -5.31 -24.28 29.35
CA LYS A 658 -5.68 -25.01 28.13
C LYS A 658 -5.58 -24.17 26.84
N ASN A 659 -5.85 -22.88 26.96
CA ASN A 659 -5.91 -21.90 25.88
C ASN A 659 -4.69 -20.98 25.84
N LEU A 660 -3.55 -21.41 26.38
CA LEU A 660 -2.27 -20.71 26.24
C LEU A 660 -1.94 -20.55 24.75
N ASN A 661 -1.60 -19.33 24.33
CA ASN A 661 -1.35 -19.02 22.93
C ASN A 661 -0.41 -17.81 22.79
N LEU A 662 0.03 -17.52 21.56
CA LEU A 662 0.99 -16.46 21.24
C LEU A 662 0.41 -15.44 20.26
N ARG A 663 0.95 -14.23 20.29
CA ARG A 663 0.94 -13.30 19.15
C ARG A 663 2.35 -13.26 18.59
N VAL A 664 2.53 -13.38 17.27
CA VAL A 664 3.86 -13.43 16.65
C VAL A 664 3.98 -12.40 15.53
N ALA A 665 4.99 -11.56 15.61
CA ALA A 665 5.29 -10.52 14.63
C ALA A 665 6.64 -10.72 13.96
N LEU A 666 6.70 -10.40 12.66
CA LEU A 666 7.90 -10.45 11.84
C LEU A 666 8.16 -9.11 11.15
N HIS A 667 9.41 -8.68 11.15
CA HIS A 667 9.85 -7.54 10.38
C HIS A 667 11.27 -7.77 9.88
N ALA A 668 11.59 -7.26 8.70
CA ALA A 668 12.94 -7.29 8.16
C ALA A 668 13.39 -5.88 7.82
N GLY A 669 14.62 -5.55 8.18
CA GLY A 669 15.19 -4.24 7.90
C GLY A 669 16.58 -4.05 8.50
N PRO A 670 17.26 -2.96 8.11
CA PRO A 670 18.58 -2.63 8.62
C PRO A 670 18.57 -2.30 10.11
N VAL A 671 19.48 -2.92 10.86
CA VAL A 671 19.69 -2.73 12.29
C VAL A 671 21.17 -2.63 12.60
N TYR A 672 21.52 -1.87 13.63
CA TYR A 672 22.89 -1.76 14.12
C TYR A 672 23.25 -2.96 14.97
N SER A 673 24.35 -3.62 14.64
CA SER A 673 24.91 -4.69 15.45
C SER A 673 25.79 -4.08 16.55
N CYS A 674 25.62 -4.53 17.80
CA CYS A 674 26.43 -4.05 18.90
C CYS A 674 26.52 -5.08 20.04
N THR A 675 27.38 -4.81 21.01
CA THR A 675 27.34 -5.48 22.32
C THR A 675 26.53 -4.61 23.26
N ASP A 676 25.48 -5.16 23.85
CA ASP A 676 24.71 -4.49 24.90
C ASP A 676 25.64 -4.25 26.11
N PRO A 677 25.85 -3.00 26.54
CA PRO A 677 26.81 -2.69 27.59
C PRO A 677 26.33 -3.07 29.00
N VAL A 678 25.06 -3.43 29.17
CA VAL A 678 24.47 -3.82 30.47
C VAL A 678 24.48 -5.33 30.64
N ILE A 679 24.08 -6.09 29.63
CA ILE A 679 24.05 -7.56 29.70
C ILE A 679 25.28 -8.23 29.10
N GLU A 680 26.19 -7.45 28.49
CA GLU A 680 27.43 -7.90 27.87
C GLU A 680 27.24 -8.98 26.79
N GLN A 681 26.11 -8.92 26.08
CA GLN A 681 25.75 -9.85 25.01
C GLN A 681 25.64 -9.13 23.67
N HIS A 682 25.95 -9.85 22.60
CA HIS A 682 25.71 -9.38 21.24
C HIS A 682 24.21 -9.20 20.99
N THR A 683 23.84 -8.10 20.36
CA THR A 683 22.46 -7.76 20.06
C THR A 683 22.35 -6.89 18.81
N TYR A 684 21.11 -6.63 18.40
CA TYR A 684 20.78 -5.67 17.35
C TYR A 684 19.86 -4.59 17.90
N THR A 685 20.08 -3.35 17.46
CA THR A 685 19.29 -2.19 17.88
C THR A 685 18.98 -1.27 16.70
N GLY A 686 17.94 -0.44 16.83
CA GLY A 686 17.53 0.53 15.81
C GLY A 686 16.03 0.69 15.69
N THR A 687 15.61 1.58 14.80
CA THR A 687 14.20 1.90 14.54
C THR A 687 13.42 0.70 13.99
N HIS A 688 14.06 -0.16 13.19
CA HIS A 688 13.46 -1.39 12.70
C HIS A 688 13.11 -2.39 13.81
N VAL A 689 13.92 -2.48 14.88
CA VAL A 689 13.57 -3.30 16.07
C VAL A 689 12.29 -2.76 16.73
N SER A 690 12.20 -1.43 16.86
CA SER A 690 11.00 -0.78 17.40
C SER A 690 9.77 -1.01 16.53
N ARG A 691 9.93 -0.94 15.19
CA ARG A 691 8.85 -1.21 14.23
C ARG A 691 8.35 -2.65 14.34
N ALA A 692 9.24 -3.62 14.47
CA ALA A 692 8.90 -5.03 14.67
C ALA A 692 8.05 -5.24 15.94
N ALA A 693 8.48 -4.64 17.06
CA ALA A 693 7.80 -4.73 18.36
C ALA A 693 6.41 -4.05 18.39
N ARG A 694 6.05 -3.25 17.36
CA ARG A 694 4.73 -2.59 17.26
C ARG A 694 3.72 -3.40 16.45
N ILE A 695 4.17 -4.43 15.74
CA ILE A 695 3.31 -5.36 14.99
C ILE A 695 2.72 -6.42 15.94
N GLU A 696 3.47 -6.88 16.94
CA GLU A 696 3.00 -7.91 17.88
C GLU A 696 1.65 -7.54 18.54
N PRO A 697 1.46 -6.34 19.11
CA PRO A 697 0.22 -6.02 19.84
C PRO A 697 -1.04 -6.02 18.96
N ILE A 698 -0.88 -5.78 17.65
CA ILE A 698 -1.99 -5.77 16.68
C ILE A 698 -2.19 -7.14 16.02
N THR A 699 -1.29 -8.10 16.26
CA THR A 699 -1.35 -9.44 15.68
C THR A 699 -2.43 -10.26 16.41
N PRO A 700 -3.40 -10.87 15.73
CA PRO A 700 -4.37 -11.75 16.36
C PRO A 700 -3.72 -12.93 17.07
N VAL A 701 -4.42 -13.45 18.08
CA VAL A 701 -3.98 -14.61 18.86
C VAL A 701 -3.81 -15.83 17.94
N GLY A 702 -2.70 -16.54 18.08
CA GLY A 702 -2.35 -17.73 17.30
C GLY A 702 -1.98 -17.46 15.86
N GLN A 703 -1.66 -16.21 15.50
CA GLN A 703 -1.30 -15.83 14.14
C GLN A 703 0.10 -15.21 14.06
N VAL A 704 0.64 -15.21 12.84
CA VAL A 704 1.93 -14.61 12.50
C VAL A 704 1.69 -13.43 11.56
N TYR A 705 1.90 -12.21 12.01
CA TYR A 705 1.83 -11.02 11.14
C TYR A 705 3.22 -10.52 10.78
N ALA A 706 3.35 -9.95 9.59
CA ALA A 706 4.60 -9.43 9.06
C ALA A 706 4.42 -8.06 8.41
N SER A 707 5.49 -7.26 8.43
CA SER A 707 5.56 -6.00 7.68
C SER A 707 5.62 -6.21 6.16
N GLN A 708 5.30 -5.17 5.38
CA GLN A 708 5.53 -5.14 3.93
C GLN A 708 6.99 -5.40 3.54
N ALA A 709 7.96 -4.87 4.29
CA ALA A 709 9.37 -5.08 3.99
C ALA A 709 9.76 -6.56 4.10
N PHE A 710 9.22 -7.29 5.09
CA PHE A 710 9.38 -8.74 5.19
C PHE A 710 8.75 -9.45 3.99
N ALA A 711 7.51 -9.11 3.62
CA ALA A 711 6.82 -9.73 2.48
C ALA A 711 7.55 -9.48 1.15
N ALA A 712 8.02 -8.25 0.93
CA ALA A 712 8.81 -7.89 -0.25
C ALA A 712 10.15 -8.65 -0.30
N LEU A 713 10.88 -8.74 0.81
CA LEU A 713 12.13 -9.50 0.86
C LEU A 713 11.90 -11.01 0.71
N ALA A 714 10.82 -11.56 1.25
CA ALA A 714 10.46 -12.96 1.05
C ALA A 714 10.17 -13.26 -0.43
N ALA A 715 9.43 -12.37 -1.10
CA ALA A 715 9.22 -12.45 -2.54
C ALA A 715 10.54 -12.32 -3.33
N ALA A 716 11.37 -11.34 -2.98
CA ALA A 716 12.65 -11.11 -3.62
C ALA A 716 13.63 -12.29 -3.50
N LYS A 717 13.56 -13.02 -2.39
CA LYS A 717 14.32 -14.26 -2.16
C LYS A 717 13.69 -15.50 -2.81
N GLY A 718 12.45 -15.42 -3.30
CA GLY A 718 11.74 -16.56 -3.89
C GLY A 718 11.33 -17.60 -2.84
N VAL A 719 10.93 -17.15 -1.64
CA VAL A 719 10.52 -18.06 -0.56
C VAL A 719 9.22 -18.77 -0.92
N MET A 720 9.23 -20.10 -0.83
CA MET A 720 8.10 -20.96 -1.21
C MET A 720 7.50 -21.74 -0.03
N ASP A 721 8.13 -21.74 1.14
CA ASP A 721 7.64 -22.47 2.33
C ASP A 721 6.36 -21.85 2.94
N PHE A 722 6.14 -20.56 2.70
CA PHE A 722 4.99 -19.81 3.21
C PHE A 722 4.48 -18.77 2.22
N SER A 723 3.24 -18.31 2.43
CA SER A 723 2.64 -17.17 1.74
C SER A 723 2.55 -15.96 2.68
N CYS A 724 2.57 -14.77 2.09
CA CYS A 724 2.34 -13.49 2.76
C CYS A 724 0.99 -12.93 2.27
N GLU A 725 -0.10 -13.17 3.00
CA GLU A 725 -1.44 -12.70 2.62
C GLU A 725 -1.70 -11.29 3.14
N TYR A 726 -2.06 -10.33 2.28
CA TYR A 726 -2.31 -8.96 2.74
C TYR A 726 -3.49 -8.86 3.71
N VAL A 727 -3.28 -8.20 4.85
CA VAL A 727 -4.27 -8.00 5.91
C VAL A 727 -4.96 -6.65 5.79
N GLY A 728 -4.24 -5.65 5.27
CA GLY A 728 -4.69 -4.26 5.17
C GLY A 728 -3.73 -3.26 5.80
N GLN A 729 -4.04 -1.98 5.59
CA GLN A 729 -3.45 -0.87 6.32
C GLN A 729 -3.94 -0.87 7.78
N THR A 730 -3.01 -1.12 8.71
CA THR A 730 -3.32 -1.24 10.14
C THR A 730 -2.63 -0.14 10.94
N ASP A 731 -3.38 0.50 11.84
CA ASP A 731 -2.86 1.49 12.77
C ASP A 731 -1.98 0.80 13.81
N PHE A 732 -0.71 1.18 13.87
CA PHE A 732 0.23 0.63 14.83
C PHE A 732 -0.03 1.23 16.22
N ALA A 733 0.25 0.43 17.25
CA ALA A 733 0.10 0.86 18.64
C ALA A 733 0.86 2.17 18.93
N LYS A 734 0.34 2.96 19.88
CA LYS A 734 0.92 4.24 20.32
C LYS A 734 0.98 5.34 19.24
N ASN A 735 0.02 5.35 18.31
CA ASN A 735 -0.09 6.33 17.21
C ASN A 735 1.17 6.38 16.32
N TYR A 736 1.85 5.24 16.12
CA TYR A 736 3.08 5.17 15.34
C TYR A 736 2.86 5.40 13.83
N GLY A 737 1.62 5.21 13.36
CA GLY A 737 1.22 5.39 11.96
C GLY A 737 0.40 4.21 11.45
N THR A 738 -0.07 4.29 10.21
CA THR A 738 -0.79 3.21 9.53
C THR A 738 0.13 2.54 8.51
N PHE A 739 0.32 1.23 8.62
CA PHE A 739 1.24 0.51 7.73
C PHE A 739 0.60 -0.76 7.14
N PRO A 740 1.05 -1.18 5.94
CA PRO A 740 0.66 -2.45 5.33
C PRO A 740 1.14 -3.66 6.15
N ILE A 741 0.20 -4.53 6.53
CA ILE A 741 0.46 -5.78 7.25
C ILE A 741 0.08 -7.00 6.42
N TYR A 742 0.84 -8.09 6.59
CA TYR A 742 0.67 -9.37 5.92
C TYR A 742 0.53 -10.48 6.97
N HIS A 743 -0.31 -11.47 6.70
CA HIS A 743 -0.43 -12.70 7.49
C HIS A 743 0.44 -13.77 6.85
N ILE A 744 1.37 -14.32 7.62
CA ILE A 744 2.22 -15.43 7.18
C ILE A 744 1.50 -16.75 7.40
N ARG A 745 1.40 -17.56 6.34
CA ARG A 745 0.78 -18.89 6.40
C ARG A 745 1.66 -19.93 5.73
N ALA A 746 1.74 -21.10 6.33
CA ALA A 746 2.42 -22.24 5.72
C ALA A 746 1.76 -22.56 4.37
N ARG A 747 2.56 -22.80 3.33
CA ARG A 747 2.06 -23.49 2.13
C ARG A 747 2.06 -24.98 2.43
N SER A 748 1.00 -25.69 2.04
CA SER A 748 1.01 -27.15 2.08
C SER A 748 2.18 -27.62 1.22
N LYS A 749 3.10 -28.41 1.80
CA LYS A 749 4.26 -28.93 1.05
C LYS A 749 3.77 -29.78 -0.12
N ALA A 750 4.39 -29.60 -1.30
CA ALA A 750 4.36 -30.62 -2.33
C ALA A 750 4.99 -31.90 -1.74
N SER A 751 4.20 -32.96 -1.63
CA SER A 751 4.67 -34.29 -1.23
C SER A 751 5.50 -34.93 -2.34
#